data_AF-A0A252CD45-F1
#
_entry.id   AF-A0A252CD45-F1
#
_cell.length_a   1.000
_cell.length_b   1.000
_cell.length_c   1.000
_cell.angle_alpha   90.00
_cell.angle_beta   90.00
_cell.angle_gamma   90.00
#
_symmetry.space_group_name_H-M   'P 1'
#
loop_
_entity.id
_entity.type
_entity.pdbx_description
1 polymer ?
#
loop_
_entity_poly.entity_id
_entity_poly.type
_entity_poly.pdbx_seq_one_letter_code
_entity_poly.pdbx_strand_id
1 'polypeptide(L)'
;MQIISIIFLFIGLSSVNFANVLPEEVTYSTPVTFLLLAYRIVGFFGLAYLALVFVKNKDIWMMQVTRRSRRKNKLLDWKRILAVPCILIAYYLFHLSMILVENINNAAFSIDYISLNLNLLVERYFPLAFVILLAIGLVTHIPDSKKLQKVSNIAADIKVEHFYMALLTSVAFLDNMTRRLVWNTGFGPVNSAGNLRLVYVANNIVGRDDFLRLFGNFLFAFIVICILSYFIVKGIQAFKANKVNFSLALTSSLLLAMVFNYFIQASMKVESGPMFYGYVVAGMSLFQILVLTLIFMAIYLLLNRYMIATAVIILIFGSFTVGNAIKFSERQEPVYVSELSWLMNLKSLLSFVDLKLVAVAAAILLVLAALVILLSRKFFKGKIMSWKERGLTAVILIVLAFPLVQNFRNFTSPDKQINVPVLTQYIKVSNGDILWKGSPNIARAKSLSYVWVKQIFGKAMDEPEGYSQAKIQEIVEKYSDEAEKINKNRSSHITDQTVIYLLSESLSNPNRVQGATLSENPLKNIDEIKANATGGLMYSNGFAGGTANMEAQTLSGLPKVNFSSNISTINSDVFPSMPFIPSISNYFPNKIALHPENATNYNRNSIYSKLGFDHFYALSGTDKADLLTNQETLDGKVSDAQTYRDVLEKIDPSKSQFFSVLTMQNHMPYTSYSGSSTITASGEGYSEAQNKLLENYVRKISDTDKATKEFLTELEKIDKKITLVFYGDHLSNVFPSDYAGFKEDPLNAYKTDYFIWTNKGNTTNKQVDLSSATFTPALFEATGSKVSPYYALLSDVMWEVPAAYNSPLSSTVTLTEEQSKRMEDLKLVQYDLTSGKHYLKEDSPFFKLEK
;
A
#
# COMPACT_ATOMS: atom_id res chain seq x y z
N MET A 1 -40.59 -17.23 -9.37
CA MET A 1 -40.10 -18.56 -8.90
C MET A 1 -38.58 -18.70 -8.92
N GLN A 2 -37.88 -18.44 -10.04
CA GLN A 2 -36.41 -18.54 -10.07
C GLN A 2 -35.70 -17.53 -9.15
N ILE A 3 -36.15 -16.26 -9.13
CA ILE A 3 -35.65 -15.24 -8.19
C ILE A 3 -35.88 -15.69 -6.73
N ILE A 4 -37.08 -16.22 -6.42
CA ILE A 4 -37.42 -16.76 -5.10
C ILE A 4 -36.45 -17.89 -4.70
N SER A 5 -36.04 -18.73 -5.67
CA SER A 5 -35.04 -19.79 -5.41
C SER A 5 -33.67 -19.22 -5.05
N ILE A 6 -33.23 -18.13 -5.70
CA ILE A 6 -31.97 -17.45 -5.37
C ILE A 6 -32.04 -16.79 -3.99
N ILE A 7 -33.17 -16.17 -3.65
CA ILE A 7 -33.40 -15.58 -2.32
C ILE A 7 -33.34 -16.66 -1.24
N PHE A 8 -34.03 -17.79 -1.44
CA PHE A 8 -33.98 -18.89 -0.49
C PHE A 8 -32.61 -19.58 -0.43
N LEU A 9 -31.83 -19.55 -1.52
CA LEU A 9 -30.43 -19.97 -1.50
C LEU A 9 -29.60 -19.08 -0.60
N PHE A 10 -29.71 -17.76 -0.71
CA PHE A 10 -29.03 -16.84 0.20
C PHE A 10 -29.45 -17.05 1.65
N ILE A 11 -30.76 -17.06 1.93
CA ILE A 11 -31.29 -17.18 3.30
C ILE A 11 -30.87 -18.52 3.92
N GLY A 12 -31.01 -19.62 3.17
CA GLY A 12 -30.58 -20.94 3.59
C GLY A 12 -29.10 -20.98 3.96
N LEU A 13 -28.22 -20.55 3.04
CA LEU A 13 -26.78 -20.61 3.27
C LEU A 13 -26.31 -19.65 4.37
N SER A 14 -26.77 -18.40 4.36
CA SER A 14 -26.34 -17.38 5.33
C SER A 14 -26.78 -17.70 6.76
N SER A 15 -27.94 -18.34 6.94
CA SER A 15 -28.41 -18.77 8.26
C SER A 15 -27.49 -19.79 8.95
N VAL A 16 -26.78 -20.60 8.16
CA VAL A 16 -25.75 -21.52 8.65
C VAL A 16 -24.41 -20.79 8.80
N ASN A 17 -24.12 -19.84 7.90
CA ASN A 17 -22.84 -19.12 7.84
C ASN A 17 -22.61 -18.23 9.08
N PHE A 18 -23.64 -17.52 9.56
CA PHE A 18 -23.52 -16.63 10.73
C PHE A 18 -23.13 -17.37 12.01
N ALA A 19 -23.36 -18.68 12.13
CA ALA A 19 -22.91 -19.45 13.29
C ALA A 19 -21.37 -19.57 13.38
N ASN A 20 -20.68 -19.47 12.24
CA ASN A 20 -19.26 -19.83 12.12
C ASN A 20 -18.40 -18.67 11.56
N VAL A 21 -18.93 -17.45 11.53
CA VAL A 21 -18.19 -16.28 11.02
C VAL A 21 -17.42 -15.54 12.13
N LEU A 22 -17.92 -15.58 13.37
CA LEU A 22 -17.25 -14.92 14.48
C LEU A 22 -15.99 -15.68 14.90
N PRO A 23 -14.90 -14.99 15.25
CA PRO A 23 -13.78 -15.58 15.99
C PRO A 23 -14.24 -16.18 17.32
N GLU A 24 -13.48 -17.15 17.87
CA GLU A 24 -13.87 -17.89 19.08
C GLU A 24 -14.13 -17.00 20.31
N GLU A 25 -13.44 -15.86 20.40
CA GLU A 25 -13.58 -14.90 21.51
C GLU A 25 -14.73 -13.91 21.34
N VAL A 26 -15.42 -13.92 20.19
CA VAL A 26 -16.46 -12.94 19.85
C VAL A 26 -17.84 -13.61 19.85
N THR A 27 -18.79 -13.00 20.54
CA THR A 27 -20.16 -13.53 20.65
C THR A 27 -21.21 -12.55 20.15
N TYR A 28 -22.40 -13.04 19.78
CA TYR A 28 -23.54 -12.17 19.45
C TYR A 28 -24.23 -11.67 20.71
N SER A 29 -24.65 -10.40 20.71
CA SER A 29 -25.53 -9.87 21.75
C SER A 29 -26.85 -10.66 21.80
N THR A 30 -27.46 -10.75 22.99
CA THR A 30 -28.73 -11.49 23.19
C THR A 30 -29.83 -11.14 22.17
N PRO A 31 -30.07 -9.86 21.82
CA PRO A 31 -31.06 -9.51 20.79
C PRO A 31 -30.71 -10.07 19.40
N VAL A 32 -29.43 -10.03 19.02
CA VAL A 32 -28.97 -10.57 17.73
C VAL A 32 -29.08 -12.09 17.71
N THR A 33 -28.76 -12.76 18.83
CA THR A 33 -28.93 -14.21 18.97
C THR A 33 -30.39 -14.66 18.76
N PHE A 34 -31.36 -13.93 19.32
CA PHE A 34 -32.78 -14.20 19.08
C PHE A 34 -33.17 -14.00 17.61
N LEU A 35 -32.69 -12.92 16.99
CA LEU A 35 -32.93 -12.65 15.57
C LEU A 35 -32.33 -13.74 14.68
N LEU A 36 -31.15 -14.25 15.01
CA LEU A 36 -30.51 -15.36 14.31
C LEU A 36 -31.30 -16.68 14.45
N LEU A 37 -31.93 -16.93 15.61
CA LEU A 37 -32.79 -18.10 15.78
C LEU A 37 -34.00 -18.04 14.84
N ALA A 38 -34.69 -16.91 14.78
CA ALA A 38 -35.79 -16.71 13.83
C ALA A 38 -35.31 -16.83 12.38
N TYR A 39 -34.14 -16.26 12.06
CA TYR A 39 -33.54 -16.33 10.73
C TYR A 39 -33.20 -17.77 10.31
N ARG A 40 -32.75 -18.62 11.25
CA ARG A 40 -32.51 -20.06 11.00
C ARG A 40 -33.78 -20.82 10.67
N ILE A 41 -34.91 -20.48 11.29
CA ILE A 41 -36.20 -21.09 10.96
C ILE A 41 -36.59 -20.74 9.52
N VAL A 42 -36.46 -19.47 9.12
CA VAL A 42 -36.69 -19.05 7.72
C VAL A 42 -35.70 -19.75 6.77
N GLY A 43 -34.43 -19.87 7.17
CA GLY A 43 -33.39 -20.64 6.48
C GLY A 43 -33.79 -22.09 6.21
N PHE A 44 -34.32 -22.78 7.22
CA PHE A 44 -34.81 -24.15 7.10
C PHE A 44 -35.92 -24.28 6.05
N PHE A 45 -36.93 -23.40 6.10
CA PHE A 45 -38.00 -23.40 5.09
C PHE A 45 -37.47 -23.07 3.69
N GLY A 46 -36.49 -22.18 3.59
CA GLY A 46 -35.79 -21.89 2.32
C GLY A 46 -35.06 -23.12 1.75
N LEU A 47 -34.34 -23.87 2.58
CA LEU A 47 -33.68 -25.11 2.17
C LEU A 47 -34.70 -26.20 1.78
N ALA A 48 -35.81 -26.32 2.52
CA ALA A 48 -36.90 -27.22 2.17
C ALA A 48 -37.53 -26.87 0.81
N TYR A 49 -37.71 -25.57 0.52
CA TYR A 49 -38.14 -25.10 -0.80
C TYR A 49 -37.15 -25.49 -1.91
N LEU A 50 -35.84 -25.35 -1.68
CA LEU A 50 -34.83 -25.76 -2.65
C LEU A 50 -34.80 -27.27 -2.89
N ALA A 51 -35.06 -28.08 -1.85
CA ALA A 51 -35.25 -29.52 -2.00
C ALA A 51 -36.47 -29.83 -2.89
N LEU A 52 -37.58 -29.10 -2.73
CA LEU A 52 -38.74 -29.22 -3.62
C LEU A 52 -38.41 -28.83 -5.06
N VAL A 53 -37.62 -27.76 -5.29
CA VAL A 53 -37.12 -27.40 -6.62
C VAL A 53 -36.31 -28.54 -7.21
N PHE A 54 -35.43 -29.16 -6.43
CA PHE A 54 -34.61 -30.28 -6.89
C PHE A 54 -35.46 -31.50 -7.27
N VAL A 55 -36.47 -31.86 -6.46
CA VAL A 55 -37.41 -32.96 -6.74
C VAL A 55 -38.27 -32.67 -7.97
N LYS A 56 -38.80 -31.45 -8.11
CA LYS A 56 -39.60 -31.04 -9.27
C LYS A 56 -38.84 -31.25 -10.58
N ASN A 57 -37.54 -30.94 -10.57
CA ASN A 57 -36.70 -30.92 -11.76
C ASN A 57 -35.85 -32.20 -11.92
N LYS A 58 -36.26 -33.34 -11.32
CA LYS A 58 -35.50 -34.61 -11.39
C LYS A 58 -35.13 -35.06 -12.81
N ASP A 59 -35.95 -34.71 -13.79
CA ASP A 59 -35.75 -35.08 -15.19
C ASP A 59 -34.55 -34.39 -15.86
N ILE A 60 -33.99 -33.32 -15.26
CA ILE A 60 -32.76 -32.69 -15.79
C ILE A 60 -31.54 -33.63 -15.75
N TRP A 61 -31.60 -34.70 -14.95
CA TRP A 61 -30.54 -35.69 -14.81
C TRP A 61 -30.72 -36.90 -15.73
N MET A 62 -31.80 -36.94 -16.51
CA MET A 62 -32.16 -38.08 -17.34
C MET A 62 -32.02 -37.76 -18.83
N MET A 63 -31.60 -38.74 -19.62
CA MET A 63 -31.62 -38.71 -21.09
C MET A 63 -32.73 -39.63 -21.61
N GLN A 64 -33.45 -39.17 -22.64
CA GLN A 64 -34.43 -40.00 -23.34
C GLN A 64 -33.72 -40.93 -24.33
N VAL A 65 -33.92 -42.23 -24.19
CA VAL A 65 -33.44 -43.22 -25.16
C VAL A 65 -34.64 -43.77 -25.94
N THR A 66 -34.71 -43.44 -27.23
CA THR A 66 -35.66 -44.02 -28.17
C THR A 66 -35.19 -45.43 -28.54
N ARG A 67 -35.77 -46.46 -27.92
CA ARG A 67 -35.76 -47.82 -28.47
C ARG A 67 -37.01 -48.03 -29.34
N ARG A 68 -36.90 -48.87 -30.35
CA ARG A 68 -37.94 -49.27 -31.33
C ARG A 68 -39.18 -49.97 -30.72
N SER A 69 -39.41 -49.93 -29.40
CA SER A 69 -40.63 -50.45 -28.76
C SER A 69 -41.26 -49.40 -27.83
N ARG A 70 -42.60 -49.45 -27.69
CA ARG A 70 -43.50 -48.43 -27.10
C ARG A 70 -43.24 -48.00 -25.63
N ARG A 71 -42.13 -48.37 -24.98
CA ARG A 71 -41.76 -47.87 -23.64
C ARG A 71 -40.55 -46.92 -23.71
N LYS A 72 -40.77 -45.64 -23.38
CA LYS A 72 -39.71 -44.65 -23.16
C LYS A 72 -38.96 -45.00 -21.87
N ASN A 73 -37.81 -45.67 -21.96
CA ASN A 73 -36.91 -45.81 -20.80
C ASN A 73 -36.07 -44.53 -20.66
N LYS A 74 -36.14 -43.89 -19.49
CA LYS A 74 -35.26 -42.78 -19.10
C LYS A 74 -33.99 -43.40 -18.46
N LEU A 75 -32.80 -43.00 -18.91
CA LEU A 75 -31.51 -43.38 -18.32
C LEU A 75 -30.81 -42.15 -17.74
N LEU A 76 -29.93 -42.35 -16.75
CA LEU A 76 -29.13 -41.26 -16.17
C LEU A 76 -28.16 -40.66 -17.21
N ASP A 77 -28.11 -39.34 -17.30
CA ASP A 77 -27.14 -38.61 -18.14
C ASP A 77 -25.81 -38.46 -17.38
N TRP A 78 -24.91 -39.41 -17.58
CA TRP A 78 -23.63 -39.46 -16.88
C TRP A 78 -22.75 -38.23 -17.13
N LYS A 79 -22.89 -37.54 -18.28
CA LYS A 79 -22.15 -36.31 -18.56
C LYS A 79 -22.58 -35.17 -17.64
N ARG A 80 -23.88 -35.10 -17.33
CA ARG A 80 -24.41 -34.09 -16.40
C ARG A 80 -24.01 -34.39 -14.97
N ILE A 81 -24.02 -35.67 -14.61
CA ILE A 81 -23.71 -36.16 -13.25
C ILE A 81 -22.23 -35.97 -12.93
N LEU A 82 -21.31 -36.35 -13.84
CA LEU A 82 -19.87 -36.19 -13.66
C LEU A 82 -19.42 -34.71 -13.56
N ALA A 83 -20.24 -33.76 -13.99
CA ALA A 83 -19.93 -32.34 -13.82
C ALA A 83 -19.92 -31.90 -12.34
N VAL A 84 -20.64 -32.59 -11.45
CA VAL A 84 -20.70 -32.28 -10.01
C VAL A 84 -19.32 -32.37 -9.35
N PRO A 85 -18.63 -33.53 -9.36
CA PRO A 85 -17.28 -33.62 -8.79
C PRO A 85 -16.28 -32.70 -9.51
N CYS A 86 -16.41 -32.48 -10.83
CA CYS A 86 -15.56 -31.54 -11.54
C CYS A 86 -15.68 -30.10 -11.04
N ILE A 87 -16.89 -29.64 -10.68
CA ILE A 87 -17.11 -28.29 -10.12
C ILE A 87 -16.39 -28.17 -8.77
N LEU A 88 -16.50 -29.18 -7.92
CA LEU A 88 -15.84 -29.17 -6.61
C LEU A 88 -14.31 -29.20 -6.72
N ILE A 89 -13.76 -30.01 -7.64
CA ILE A 89 -12.33 -30.05 -7.93
C ILE A 89 -11.87 -28.70 -8.50
N ALA A 90 -12.60 -28.12 -9.45
CA ALA A 90 -12.27 -26.82 -10.02
C ALA A 90 -12.27 -25.71 -8.96
N TYR A 91 -13.24 -25.74 -8.04
CA TYR A 91 -13.27 -24.81 -6.91
C TYR A 91 -12.11 -25.06 -5.94
N TYR A 92 -11.75 -26.31 -5.67
CA TYR A 92 -10.55 -26.63 -4.88
C TYR A 92 -9.27 -26.09 -5.51
N LEU A 93 -9.10 -26.20 -6.84
CA LEU A 93 -7.94 -25.63 -7.54
C LEU A 93 -7.88 -24.10 -7.39
N PHE A 94 -9.04 -23.42 -7.40
CA PHE A 94 -9.10 -22.00 -7.06
C PHE A 94 -8.64 -21.74 -5.62
N HIS A 95 -9.18 -22.49 -4.65
CA HIS A 95 -8.80 -22.37 -3.24
C HIS A 95 -7.29 -22.62 -3.03
N LEU A 96 -6.74 -23.65 -3.67
CA LEU A 96 -5.32 -23.98 -3.68
C LEU A 96 -4.48 -22.83 -4.26
N SER A 97 -4.92 -22.23 -5.36
CA SER A 97 -4.22 -21.07 -5.94
C SER A 97 -4.14 -19.90 -4.96
N MET A 98 -5.19 -19.67 -4.18
CA MET A 98 -5.19 -18.63 -3.15
C MET A 98 -4.21 -18.96 -2.03
N ILE A 99 -4.21 -20.21 -1.52
CA ILE A 99 -3.23 -20.67 -0.51
C ILE A 99 -1.79 -20.46 -0.98
N LEU A 100 -1.49 -20.83 -2.23
CA LEU A 100 -0.15 -20.69 -2.79
C LEU A 100 0.29 -19.23 -2.91
N VAL A 101 -0.63 -18.33 -3.28
CA VAL A 101 -0.34 -16.88 -3.30
C VAL A 101 -0.14 -16.35 -1.88
N GLU A 102 -0.99 -16.76 -0.94
CA GLU A 102 -0.91 -16.32 0.46
C GLU A 102 0.42 -16.72 1.12
N ASN A 103 1.07 -17.78 0.63
CA ASN A 103 2.29 -18.35 1.20
C ASN A 103 3.55 -18.18 0.32
N ILE A 104 3.51 -17.37 -0.73
CA ILE A 104 4.61 -17.28 -1.69
C ILE A 104 5.95 -16.81 -1.08
N ASN A 105 5.84 -16.02 -0.01
CA ASN A 105 6.95 -15.46 0.78
C ASN A 105 7.06 -16.10 2.17
N ASN A 106 6.30 -17.17 2.45
CA ASN A 106 6.34 -17.84 3.73
C ASN A 106 7.42 -18.93 3.69
N ALA A 107 8.59 -18.65 4.25
CA ALA A 107 9.70 -19.60 4.32
C ALA A 107 9.36 -20.88 5.13
N ALA A 108 8.39 -20.80 6.04
CA ALA A 108 7.92 -21.95 6.83
C ALA A 108 6.84 -22.78 6.11
N PHE A 109 6.37 -22.36 4.92
CA PHE A 109 5.34 -23.09 4.19
C PHE A 109 5.90 -24.36 3.54
N SER A 110 5.40 -25.51 3.99
CA SER A 110 5.69 -26.82 3.41
C SER A 110 4.61 -27.26 2.43
N ILE A 111 5.01 -27.97 1.38
CA ILE A 111 4.09 -28.57 0.41
C ILE A 111 3.65 -29.94 0.96
N ASP A 112 2.67 -29.94 1.86
CA ASP A 112 2.13 -31.16 2.50
C ASP A 112 0.59 -31.19 2.53
N TYR A 113 0.03 -32.27 3.08
CA TYR A 113 -1.42 -32.52 3.12
C TYR A 113 -2.21 -31.42 3.84
N ILE A 114 -1.69 -30.89 4.95
CA ILE A 114 -2.38 -29.90 5.79
C ILE A 114 -2.22 -28.51 5.16
N SER A 115 -1.00 -28.16 4.77
CA SER A 115 -0.65 -26.85 4.21
C SER A 115 -1.31 -26.59 2.85
N LEU A 116 -1.50 -27.61 2.02
CA LEU A 116 -2.28 -27.51 0.77
C LEU A 116 -3.79 -27.66 0.99
N ASN A 117 -4.23 -27.82 2.24
CA ASN A 117 -5.64 -28.02 2.63
C ASN A 117 -6.29 -29.18 1.86
N LEU A 118 -5.54 -30.28 1.63
CA LEU A 118 -6.03 -31.44 0.88
C LEU A 118 -7.16 -32.17 1.63
N ASN A 119 -7.23 -32.03 2.95
CA ASN A 119 -8.37 -32.43 3.77
C ASN A 119 -9.68 -31.76 3.34
N LEU A 120 -9.68 -30.52 2.86
CA LEU A 120 -10.88 -29.89 2.29
C LEU A 120 -11.41 -30.69 1.09
N LEU A 121 -10.52 -31.20 0.25
CA LEU A 121 -10.88 -32.02 -0.90
C LEU A 121 -11.39 -33.41 -0.45
N VAL A 122 -10.62 -34.10 0.40
CA VAL A 122 -10.86 -35.50 0.77
C VAL A 122 -11.99 -35.65 1.80
N GLU A 123 -12.04 -34.79 2.82
CA GLU A 123 -12.95 -34.93 3.97
C GLU A 123 -14.24 -34.12 3.80
N ARG A 124 -14.27 -33.11 2.91
CA ARG A 124 -15.48 -32.32 2.66
C ARG A 124 -16.02 -32.48 1.24
N TYR A 125 -15.21 -32.22 0.22
CA TYR A 125 -15.73 -32.17 -1.15
C TYR A 125 -16.03 -33.55 -1.75
N PHE A 126 -15.22 -34.57 -1.49
CA PHE A 126 -15.56 -35.94 -1.91
C PHE A 126 -16.81 -36.50 -1.22
N PRO A 127 -16.98 -36.40 0.11
CA PRO A 127 -18.23 -36.75 0.77
C PRO A 127 -19.42 -35.93 0.27
N LEU A 128 -19.25 -34.62 0.07
CA LEU A 128 -20.31 -33.76 -0.49
C LEU A 128 -20.69 -34.20 -1.91
N ALA A 129 -19.73 -34.52 -2.77
CA ALA A 129 -19.98 -35.07 -4.10
C ALA A 129 -20.79 -36.37 -3.98
N PHE A 130 -20.36 -37.29 -3.11
CA PHE A 130 -21.06 -38.56 -2.89
C PHE A 130 -22.51 -38.35 -2.43
N VAL A 131 -22.74 -37.47 -1.46
CA VAL A 131 -24.08 -37.13 -0.96
C VAL A 131 -24.95 -36.53 -2.06
N ILE A 132 -24.40 -35.61 -2.88
CA ILE A 132 -25.14 -35.02 -4.01
C ILE A 132 -25.47 -36.09 -5.06
N LEU A 133 -24.52 -36.97 -5.39
CA LEU A 133 -24.72 -38.06 -6.35
C LEU A 133 -25.77 -39.05 -5.85
N LEU A 134 -25.73 -39.41 -4.56
CA LEU A 134 -26.74 -40.23 -3.91
C LEU A 134 -28.12 -39.55 -3.94
N ALA A 135 -28.19 -38.25 -3.64
CA ALA A 135 -29.42 -37.47 -3.71
C ALA A 135 -29.99 -37.42 -5.14
N ILE A 136 -29.16 -37.23 -6.17
CA ILE A 136 -29.57 -37.33 -7.59
C ILE A 136 -30.15 -38.72 -7.87
N GLY A 137 -29.48 -39.78 -7.41
CA GLY A 137 -29.93 -41.17 -7.55
C GLY A 137 -31.30 -41.40 -6.89
N LEU A 138 -31.48 -40.99 -5.64
CA LEU A 138 -32.73 -41.15 -4.90
C LEU A 138 -33.87 -40.35 -5.56
N VAL A 139 -33.62 -39.09 -5.91
CA VAL A 139 -34.64 -38.20 -6.48
C VAL A 139 -35.11 -38.65 -7.85
N THR A 140 -34.22 -39.21 -8.67
CA THR A 140 -34.59 -39.77 -9.98
C THR A 140 -35.44 -41.04 -9.88
N HIS A 141 -35.42 -41.73 -8.74
CA HIS A 141 -36.26 -42.91 -8.46
C HIS A 141 -37.61 -42.58 -7.79
N ILE A 142 -37.85 -41.33 -7.39
CA ILE A 142 -39.14 -40.93 -6.80
C ILE A 142 -40.25 -41.09 -7.87
N PRO A 143 -41.33 -41.85 -7.61
CA PRO A 143 -42.41 -42.02 -8.58
C PRO A 143 -43.22 -40.73 -8.80
N ASP A 144 -43.71 -40.54 -10.02
CA ASP A 144 -44.61 -39.44 -10.35
C ASP A 144 -45.99 -39.65 -9.69
N SER A 145 -46.31 -38.86 -8.66
CA SER A 145 -47.62 -38.89 -8.01
C SER A 145 -48.34 -37.56 -8.14
N LYS A 146 -49.68 -37.58 -8.28
CA LYS A 146 -50.51 -36.37 -8.35
C LYS A 146 -50.35 -35.48 -7.11
N LYS A 147 -50.17 -36.07 -5.93
CA LYS A 147 -49.91 -35.33 -4.67
C LYS A 147 -48.57 -34.60 -4.73
N LEU A 148 -47.51 -35.27 -5.18
CA LEU A 148 -46.19 -34.67 -5.31
C LEU A 148 -46.17 -33.55 -6.36
N GLN A 149 -46.85 -33.74 -7.50
CA GLN A 149 -47.02 -32.68 -8.51
C GLN A 149 -47.74 -31.45 -7.96
N LYS A 150 -48.80 -31.65 -7.16
CA LYS A 150 -49.54 -30.52 -6.56
C LYS A 150 -48.66 -29.69 -5.62
N VAL A 151 -47.80 -30.35 -4.84
CA VAL A 151 -46.86 -29.68 -3.91
C VAL A 151 -45.64 -29.10 -4.65
N SER A 152 -45.14 -29.76 -5.69
CA SER A 152 -43.97 -29.27 -6.44
C SER A 152 -44.29 -28.16 -7.44
N ASN A 153 -45.57 -27.92 -7.77
CA ASN A 153 -45.98 -26.81 -8.63
C ASN A 153 -45.63 -25.43 -8.07
N ILE A 154 -45.50 -25.29 -6.74
CA ILE A 154 -45.00 -24.07 -6.10
C ILE A 154 -43.47 -23.94 -6.18
N ALA A 155 -42.75 -24.90 -6.77
CA ALA A 155 -41.31 -24.83 -6.93
C ALA A 155 -40.94 -24.33 -8.34
N ALA A 156 -39.78 -23.68 -8.47
CA ALA A 156 -39.31 -23.13 -9.75
C ALA A 156 -38.90 -24.23 -10.75
N ASP A 157 -39.09 -23.97 -12.03
CA ASP A 157 -38.48 -24.76 -13.10
C ASP A 157 -37.05 -24.29 -13.35
N ILE A 158 -36.12 -25.25 -13.40
CA ILE A 158 -34.70 -24.99 -13.57
C ILE A 158 -34.09 -25.86 -14.68
N LYS A 159 -32.97 -25.38 -15.23
CA LYS A 159 -32.10 -26.17 -16.09
C LYS A 159 -30.91 -26.68 -15.29
N VAL A 160 -30.20 -27.67 -15.84
CA VAL A 160 -29.00 -28.22 -15.21
C VAL A 160 -27.93 -27.15 -14.94
N GLU A 161 -27.87 -26.08 -15.75
CA GLU A 161 -26.94 -24.97 -15.52
C GLU A 161 -27.23 -24.20 -14.24
N HIS A 162 -28.50 -24.04 -13.90
CA HIS A 162 -28.89 -23.34 -12.68
C HIS A 162 -28.47 -24.14 -11.45
N PHE A 163 -28.49 -25.48 -11.54
CA PHE A 163 -27.95 -26.35 -10.51
C PHE A 163 -26.43 -26.19 -10.37
N TYR A 164 -25.68 -26.20 -11.47
CA TYR A 164 -24.23 -25.97 -11.43
C TYR A 164 -23.85 -24.60 -10.86
N MET A 165 -24.61 -23.56 -11.22
CA MET A 165 -24.43 -22.22 -10.69
C MET A 165 -24.71 -22.18 -9.18
N ALA A 166 -25.81 -22.80 -8.73
CA ALA A 166 -26.15 -22.86 -7.32
C ALA A 166 -25.12 -23.66 -6.51
N LEU A 167 -24.60 -24.77 -7.05
CA LEU A 167 -23.55 -25.56 -6.42
C LEU A 167 -22.26 -24.74 -6.24
N LEU A 168 -21.77 -24.12 -7.31
CA LEU A 168 -20.57 -23.28 -7.26
C LEU A 168 -20.75 -22.10 -6.30
N THR A 169 -21.92 -21.44 -6.33
CA THR A 169 -22.26 -20.35 -5.42
C THR A 169 -22.25 -20.80 -3.96
N SER A 170 -22.83 -21.98 -3.69
CA SER A 170 -22.94 -22.50 -2.32
C SER A 170 -21.56 -22.84 -1.74
N VAL A 171 -20.72 -23.49 -2.54
CA VAL A 171 -19.35 -23.87 -2.12
C VAL A 171 -18.50 -22.62 -1.88
N ALA A 172 -18.54 -21.64 -2.79
CA ALA A 172 -17.81 -20.39 -2.65
C ALA A 172 -18.28 -19.54 -1.46
N PHE A 173 -19.59 -19.46 -1.24
CA PHE A 173 -20.16 -18.64 -0.18
C PHE A 173 -19.94 -19.22 1.23
N LEU A 174 -19.97 -20.54 1.38
CA LEU A 174 -19.72 -21.23 2.65
C LEU A 174 -18.23 -21.40 2.98
N ASP A 175 -17.34 -21.09 2.04
CA ASP A 175 -15.91 -21.19 2.24
C ASP A 175 -15.43 -20.31 3.41
N ASN A 176 -14.43 -20.79 4.15
CA ASN A 176 -13.79 -20.02 5.20
C ASN A 176 -13.11 -18.76 4.66
N MET A 177 -12.61 -18.78 3.42
CA MET A 177 -12.01 -17.63 2.75
C MET A 177 -13.00 -16.47 2.63
N THR A 178 -14.25 -16.73 2.24
CA THR A 178 -15.30 -15.71 2.13
C THR A 178 -15.65 -15.12 3.51
N ARG A 179 -15.73 -15.96 4.55
CA ARG A 179 -15.95 -15.52 5.93
C ARG A 179 -14.81 -14.63 6.42
N ARG A 180 -13.56 -15.09 6.29
CA ARG A 180 -12.35 -14.33 6.65
C ARG A 180 -12.28 -13.01 5.91
N LEU A 181 -12.58 -13.00 4.60
CA LEU A 181 -12.62 -11.79 3.79
C LEU A 181 -13.61 -10.77 4.36
N VAL A 182 -14.87 -11.17 4.55
CA VAL A 182 -15.93 -10.29 5.05
C VAL A 182 -15.60 -9.78 6.47
N TRP A 183 -15.10 -10.66 7.34
CA TRP A 183 -14.73 -10.30 8.71
C TRP A 183 -13.55 -9.35 8.74
N ASN A 184 -12.41 -9.72 8.15
CA ASN A 184 -11.17 -8.95 8.22
C ASN A 184 -11.27 -7.60 7.50
N THR A 185 -12.10 -7.49 6.46
CA THR A 185 -12.35 -6.19 5.81
C THR A 185 -13.35 -5.36 6.59
N GLY A 186 -14.45 -5.97 7.07
CA GLY A 186 -15.51 -5.25 7.79
C GLY A 186 -15.11 -4.77 9.18
N PHE A 187 -14.25 -5.52 9.85
CA PHE A 187 -13.94 -5.39 11.29
C PHE A 187 -12.44 -5.35 11.59
N GLY A 188 -11.57 -5.31 10.56
CA GLY A 188 -10.12 -5.22 10.67
C GLY A 188 -9.60 -3.91 11.28
N PRO A 189 -8.34 -3.86 11.76
CA PRO A 189 -7.73 -2.61 12.21
C PRO A 189 -7.48 -1.67 11.02
N VAL A 190 -7.74 -0.37 11.23
CA VAL A 190 -7.55 0.68 10.21
C VAL A 190 -6.21 1.40 10.39
N ASN A 191 -5.75 1.58 11.64
CA ASN A 191 -4.49 2.24 12.01
C ASN A 191 -3.68 1.39 13.02
N SER A 192 -2.35 1.55 13.01
CA SER A 192 -1.30 0.66 13.57
C SER A 192 -1.11 0.65 15.09
N ALA A 193 -2.17 0.83 15.87
CA ALA A 193 -2.08 0.74 17.34
C ALA A 193 -3.31 0.11 18.01
N GLY A 194 -4.24 -0.46 17.25
CA GLY A 194 -5.51 -0.95 17.79
C GLY A 194 -5.70 -2.46 17.68
N ASN A 195 -6.22 -3.05 18.76
CA ASN A 195 -7.18 -4.15 18.63
C ASN A 195 -8.22 -3.78 17.56
N LEU A 196 -8.65 -4.77 16.77
CA LEU A 196 -9.70 -4.68 15.73
C LEU A 196 -10.67 -3.52 15.99
N ARG A 197 -11.00 -2.71 14.97
CA ARG A 197 -12.00 -1.64 15.10
C ARG A 197 -13.39 -2.26 15.22
N LEU A 198 -13.60 -2.97 16.31
CA LEU A 198 -14.87 -3.49 16.72
C LEU A 198 -15.59 -2.27 17.30
N VAL A 199 -16.73 -1.93 16.69
CA VAL A 199 -17.74 -1.08 17.35
C VAL A 199 -18.41 -1.92 18.47
N TYR A 200 -17.65 -2.77 19.16
CA TYR A 200 -18.08 -3.53 20.31
C TYR A 200 -17.60 -2.77 21.54
N VAL A 201 -18.57 -2.32 22.32
CA VAL A 201 -18.44 -2.01 23.74
C VAL A 201 -17.43 -2.98 24.36
N ALA A 202 -16.18 -2.55 24.58
CA ALA A 202 -15.08 -3.11 25.41
C ALA A 202 -14.90 -4.65 25.64
N ASN A 203 -15.76 -5.54 25.13
CA ASN A 203 -16.12 -6.85 25.69
C ASN A 203 -16.30 -7.95 24.62
N ASN A 204 -15.91 -7.75 23.36
CA ASN A 204 -16.03 -8.76 22.28
C ASN A 204 -17.49 -9.21 21.93
N ILE A 205 -18.46 -8.29 21.89
CA ILE A 205 -19.89 -8.61 21.64
C ILE A 205 -20.46 -7.91 20.41
N VAL A 206 -21.01 -8.68 19.45
CA VAL A 206 -21.69 -8.20 18.25
C VAL A 206 -23.08 -7.62 18.52
N GLY A 207 -23.17 -6.29 18.46
CA GLY A 207 -24.41 -5.52 18.55
C GLY A 207 -25.23 -5.52 17.26
N ARG A 208 -26.40 -4.87 17.31
CA ARG A 208 -27.36 -4.79 16.19
C ARG A 208 -26.77 -4.15 14.94
N ASP A 209 -26.13 -3.00 15.07
CA ASP A 209 -25.62 -2.23 13.92
C ASP A 209 -24.48 -2.95 13.21
N ASP A 210 -23.61 -3.60 13.98
CA ASP A 210 -22.53 -4.43 13.44
C ASP A 210 -23.06 -5.69 12.77
N PHE A 211 -24.10 -6.31 13.33
CA PHE A 211 -24.76 -7.42 12.67
C PHE A 211 -25.38 -7.00 11.33
N LEU A 212 -26.02 -5.82 11.25
CA LEU A 212 -26.57 -5.30 9.99
C LEU A 212 -25.47 -5.05 8.95
N ARG A 213 -24.32 -4.52 9.37
CA ARG A 213 -23.13 -4.35 8.50
C ARG A 213 -22.60 -5.69 8.02
N LEU A 214 -22.44 -6.66 8.92
CA LEU A 214 -22.01 -8.01 8.60
C LEU A 214 -22.96 -8.68 7.60
N PHE A 215 -24.27 -8.59 7.84
CA PHE A 215 -25.31 -9.10 6.95
C PHE A 215 -25.25 -8.45 5.57
N GLY A 216 -25.12 -7.13 5.51
CA GLY A 216 -24.98 -6.37 4.27
C GLY A 216 -23.75 -6.80 3.45
N ASN A 217 -22.60 -6.99 4.11
CA ASN A 217 -21.38 -7.46 3.47
C ASN A 217 -21.54 -8.89 2.92
N PHE A 218 -22.21 -9.80 3.64
CA PHE A 218 -22.49 -11.15 3.13
C PHE A 218 -23.49 -11.15 1.97
N LEU A 219 -24.53 -10.32 2.03
CA LEU A 219 -25.48 -10.19 0.93
C LEU A 219 -24.77 -9.70 -0.33
N PHE A 220 -23.91 -8.69 -0.20
CA PHE A 220 -23.08 -8.21 -1.30
C PHE A 220 -22.17 -9.30 -1.86
N ALA A 221 -21.42 -10.01 -0.99
CA ALA A 221 -20.55 -11.12 -1.40
C ALA A 221 -21.34 -12.22 -2.13
N PHE A 222 -22.52 -12.59 -1.62
CA PHE A 222 -23.39 -13.58 -2.26
C PHE A 222 -23.82 -13.15 -3.67
N ILE A 223 -24.24 -11.90 -3.84
CA ILE A 223 -24.65 -11.36 -5.15
C ILE A 223 -23.49 -11.44 -6.14
N VAL A 224 -22.29 -11.00 -5.75
CA VAL A 224 -21.09 -11.06 -6.59
C VAL A 224 -20.76 -12.50 -6.97
N ILE A 225 -20.69 -13.41 -5.99
CA ILE A 225 -20.40 -14.83 -6.20
C ILE A 225 -21.45 -15.49 -7.13
N CYS A 226 -22.73 -15.17 -6.95
CA CYS A 226 -23.82 -15.71 -7.76
C CYS A 226 -23.72 -15.25 -9.22
N ILE A 227 -23.46 -13.95 -9.44
CA ILE A 227 -23.25 -13.39 -10.78
C ILE A 227 -22.03 -14.03 -11.45
N LEU A 228 -20.90 -14.12 -10.75
CA LEU A 228 -19.69 -14.76 -11.27
C LEU A 228 -19.94 -16.24 -11.59
N SER A 229 -20.61 -16.97 -10.71
CA SER A 229 -20.94 -18.38 -10.91
C SER A 229 -21.81 -18.59 -12.15
N TYR A 230 -22.80 -17.71 -12.38
CA TYR A 230 -23.61 -17.72 -13.60
C TYR A 230 -22.74 -17.58 -14.86
N PHE A 231 -21.87 -16.57 -14.89
CA PHE A 231 -21.01 -16.33 -16.05
C PHE A 231 -19.96 -17.41 -16.26
N ILE A 232 -19.38 -17.97 -15.19
CA ILE A 232 -18.45 -19.09 -15.25
C ILE A 232 -19.10 -20.32 -15.87
N VAL A 233 -20.30 -20.70 -15.39
CA VAL A 233 -21.04 -21.84 -15.96
C VAL A 233 -21.34 -21.60 -17.45
N LYS A 234 -21.78 -20.40 -17.82
CA LYS A 234 -22.01 -20.04 -19.23
C LYS A 234 -20.73 -20.02 -20.07
N GLY A 235 -19.62 -19.55 -19.51
CA GLY A 235 -18.32 -19.53 -20.16
C GLY A 235 -17.78 -20.93 -20.43
N ILE A 236 -17.89 -21.84 -19.46
CA ILE A 236 -17.51 -23.25 -19.63
C ILE A 236 -18.38 -23.92 -20.70
N GLN A 237 -19.68 -23.61 -20.76
CA GLN A 237 -20.55 -24.11 -21.83
C GLN A 237 -20.12 -23.59 -23.21
N ALA A 238 -19.79 -22.31 -23.31
CA ALA A 238 -19.30 -21.71 -24.54
C ALA A 238 -17.96 -22.35 -24.97
N PHE A 239 -17.06 -22.59 -24.01
CA PHE A 239 -15.80 -23.29 -24.23
C PHE A 239 -16.02 -24.70 -24.81
N LYS A 240 -16.84 -25.51 -24.14
CA LYS A 240 -17.20 -26.88 -24.60
C LYS A 240 -17.86 -26.89 -25.97
N ALA A 241 -18.65 -25.86 -26.28
CA ALA A 241 -19.32 -25.72 -27.56
C ALA A 241 -18.46 -25.07 -28.65
N ASN A 242 -17.20 -24.72 -28.37
CA ASN A 242 -16.31 -23.98 -29.28
C ASN A 242 -16.95 -22.66 -29.78
N LYS A 243 -17.70 -21.98 -28.90
CA LYS A 243 -18.39 -20.71 -29.19
C LYS A 243 -17.71 -19.56 -28.46
N VAL A 244 -17.57 -18.43 -29.13
CA VAL A 244 -17.10 -17.18 -28.52
C VAL A 244 -18.30 -16.33 -28.09
N ASN A 245 -18.26 -15.82 -26.87
CA ASN A 245 -19.24 -14.88 -26.33
C ASN A 245 -18.65 -14.11 -25.13
N PHE A 246 -19.40 -13.14 -24.62
CA PHE A 246 -19.03 -12.38 -23.42
C PHE A 246 -18.68 -13.27 -22.23
N SER A 247 -19.48 -14.30 -21.94
CA SER A 247 -19.27 -15.17 -20.78
C SER A 247 -17.93 -15.93 -20.86
N LEU A 248 -17.52 -16.38 -22.05
CA LEU A 248 -16.23 -17.00 -22.26
C LEU A 248 -15.08 -16.02 -22.02
N ALA A 249 -15.20 -14.78 -22.53
CA ALA A 249 -14.20 -13.75 -22.32
C ALA A 249 -14.05 -13.36 -20.84
N LEU A 250 -15.16 -13.19 -20.12
CA LEU A 250 -15.15 -12.89 -18.68
C LEU A 250 -14.54 -14.04 -17.86
N THR A 251 -14.96 -15.28 -18.14
CA THR A 251 -14.41 -16.46 -17.46
C THR A 251 -12.91 -16.61 -17.72
N SER A 252 -12.47 -16.37 -18.95
CA SER A 252 -11.04 -16.42 -19.31
C SER A 252 -10.25 -15.28 -18.68
N SER A 253 -10.85 -14.09 -18.55
CA SER A 253 -10.23 -12.94 -17.87
C SER A 253 -10.02 -13.23 -16.39
N LEU A 254 -11.01 -13.79 -15.71
CA LEU A 254 -10.88 -14.23 -14.31
C LEU A 254 -9.78 -15.29 -14.15
N LEU A 255 -9.78 -16.32 -15.01
CA LEU A 255 -8.77 -17.38 -14.99
C LEU A 255 -7.36 -16.83 -15.18
N LEU A 256 -7.15 -16.04 -16.22
CA LEU A 256 -5.84 -15.43 -16.51
C LEU A 256 -5.44 -14.46 -15.39
N ALA A 257 -6.39 -13.72 -14.81
CA ALA A 257 -6.12 -12.79 -13.72
C ALA A 257 -5.62 -13.53 -12.47
N MET A 258 -6.17 -14.70 -12.17
CA MET A 258 -5.68 -15.56 -11.09
C MET A 258 -4.26 -16.07 -11.37
N VAL A 259 -4.01 -16.52 -12.60
CA VAL A 259 -2.68 -17.00 -13.02
C VAL A 259 -1.63 -15.87 -12.95
N PHE A 260 -1.94 -14.70 -13.52
CA PHE A 260 -1.02 -13.56 -13.50
C PHE A 260 -0.90 -12.91 -12.12
N ASN A 261 -1.93 -12.96 -11.27
CA ASN A 261 -1.79 -12.57 -9.87
C ASN A 261 -0.71 -13.41 -9.19
N TYR A 262 -0.73 -14.73 -9.34
CA TYR A 262 0.32 -15.59 -8.79
C TYR A 262 1.70 -15.22 -9.33
N PHE A 263 1.85 -15.14 -10.66
CA PHE A 263 3.16 -14.86 -11.27
C PHE A 263 3.71 -13.46 -10.93
N ILE A 264 2.86 -12.45 -10.84
CA ILE A 264 3.29 -11.10 -10.42
C ILE A 264 3.70 -11.09 -8.95
N GLN A 265 3.02 -11.83 -8.08
CA GLN A 265 3.45 -11.96 -6.68
C GLN A 265 4.75 -12.79 -6.57
N ALA A 266 4.89 -13.83 -7.39
CA ALA A 266 6.07 -14.68 -7.44
C ALA A 266 7.32 -13.90 -7.86
N SER A 267 7.15 -12.94 -8.77
CA SER A 267 8.25 -12.09 -9.24
C SER A 267 8.74 -11.07 -8.22
N MET A 268 8.06 -10.94 -7.07
CA MET A 268 8.46 -10.07 -5.96
C MET A 268 8.81 -10.85 -4.69
N LYS A 269 9.33 -12.08 -4.86
CA LYS A 269 9.70 -12.95 -3.73
C LYS A 269 10.97 -12.46 -3.06
N VAL A 270 11.00 -12.46 -1.71
CA VAL A 270 12.20 -12.16 -0.91
C VAL A 270 12.50 -13.34 0.00
N GLU A 271 13.79 -13.69 0.16
CA GLU A 271 14.22 -14.85 0.96
C GLU A 271 14.23 -14.59 2.47
N SER A 272 14.12 -13.33 2.91
CA SER A 272 14.16 -12.92 4.32
C SER A 272 13.05 -11.94 4.70
N GLY A 273 12.42 -12.18 5.85
CA GLY A 273 11.49 -11.25 6.52
C GLY A 273 10.21 -11.93 7.03
N PRO A 274 9.84 -11.78 8.31
CA PRO A 274 8.54 -12.21 8.81
C PRO A 274 7.48 -11.27 8.20
N MET A 275 6.70 -11.78 7.25
CA MET A 275 5.44 -11.12 6.94
C MET A 275 4.61 -11.16 8.22
N PHE A 276 4.16 -9.98 8.67
CA PHE A 276 3.37 -9.79 9.88
C PHE A 276 2.38 -10.95 10.07
N TYR A 277 2.43 -11.57 11.24
CA TYR A 277 1.51 -12.62 11.66
C TYR A 277 0.07 -12.22 11.33
N GLY A 278 -0.48 -12.87 10.33
CA GLY A 278 -1.75 -12.53 9.71
C GLY A 278 -1.64 -12.78 8.22
N TYR A 279 -1.99 -14.00 7.82
CA TYR A 279 -2.27 -14.44 6.44
C TYR A 279 -2.46 -13.28 5.48
N VAL A 280 -1.79 -13.32 4.32
CA VAL A 280 -2.13 -12.43 3.20
C VAL A 280 -3.65 -12.45 3.08
N VAL A 281 -4.32 -11.37 3.50
CA VAL A 281 -5.77 -11.31 3.59
C VAL A 281 -6.29 -11.67 2.21
N ALA A 282 -7.23 -12.61 2.10
CA ALA A 282 -7.82 -13.02 0.82
C ALA A 282 -8.24 -11.82 -0.07
N GLY A 283 -8.54 -10.67 0.55
CA GLY A 283 -8.81 -9.39 -0.14
C GLY A 283 -7.67 -8.83 -1.00
N MET A 284 -6.41 -9.19 -0.69
CA MET A 284 -5.19 -8.68 -1.35
C MET A 284 -5.03 -9.26 -2.76
N SER A 285 -5.09 -10.58 -2.88
CA SER A 285 -5.17 -11.26 -4.17
C SER A 285 -6.44 -10.91 -4.93
N LEU A 286 -7.58 -10.76 -4.24
CA LEU A 286 -8.86 -10.45 -4.90
C LEU A 286 -8.87 -9.04 -5.52
N PHE A 287 -8.22 -8.05 -4.91
CA PHE A 287 -8.09 -6.71 -5.49
C PHE A 287 -7.29 -6.74 -6.80
N GLN A 288 -6.12 -7.38 -6.80
CA GLN A 288 -5.32 -7.57 -8.02
C GLN A 288 -6.10 -8.34 -9.08
N ILE A 289 -6.77 -9.44 -8.71
CA ILE A 289 -7.59 -10.24 -9.63
C ILE A 289 -8.71 -9.38 -10.24
N LEU A 290 -9.37 -8.52 -9.44
CA LEU A 290 -10.40 -7.60 -9.93
C LEU A 290 -9.82 -6.62 -10.95
N VAL A 291 -8.72 -5.92 -10.61
CA VAL A 291 -8.09 -4.94 -11.51
C VAL A 291 -7.61 -5.61 -12.81
N LEU A 292 -6.93 -6.75 -12.71
CA LEU A 292 -6.47 -7.52 -13.88
C LEU A 292 -7.65 -8.02 -14.72
N THR A 293 -8.74 -8.47 -14.11
CA THR A 293 -9.96 -8.89 -14.83
C THR A 293 -10.55 -7.74 -15.63
N LEU A 294 -10.62 -6.52 -15.06
CA LEU A 294 -11.09 -5.33 -15.77
C LEU A 294 -10.18 -4.98 -16.96
N ILE A 295 -8.86 -5.03 -16.77
CA ILE A 295 -7.88 -4.78 -17.85
C ILE A 295 -8.01 -5.83 -18.96
N PHE A 296 -8.10 -7.12 -18.62
CA PHE A 296 -8.21 -8.20 -19.59
C PHE A 296 -9.53 -8.13 -20.35
N MET A 297 -10.63 -7.79 -19.67
CA MET A 297 -11.91 -7.53 -20.32
C MET A 297 -11.85 -6.33 -21.27
N ALA A 298 -11.11 -5.27 -20.93
CA ALA A 298 -10.87 -4.16 -21.85
C ALA A 298 -10.10 -4.61 -23.10
N ILE A 299 -9.09 -5.49 -22.97
CA ILE A 299 -8.36 -6.05 -24.12
C ILE A 299 -9.27 -6.90 -25.01
N TYR A 300 -10.11 -7.78 -24.42
CA TYR A 300 -11.11 -8.55 -25.17
C TYR A 300 -12.13 -7.65 -25.86
N LEU A 301 -12.55 -6.56 -25.21
CA LEU A 301 -13.47 -5.56 -25.77
C LEU A 301 -12.86 -4.83 -26.97
N LEU A 302 -11.59 -4.42 -26.88
CA LEU A 302 -10.87 -3.68 -27.92
C LEU A 302 -10.62 -4.55 -29.15
N LEU A 303 -10.04 -5.74 -28.96
CA LEU A 303 -9.66 -6.63 -30.06
C LEU A 303 -10.85 -7.43 -30.61
N ASN A 304 -11.85 -7.73 -29.79
CA ASN A 304 -13.08 -8.48 -30.13
C ASN A 304 -12.83 -9.81 -30.87
N ARG A 305 -11.66 -10.42 -30.65
CA ARG A 305 -11.21 -11.69 -31.21
C ARG A 305 -10.59 -12.51 -30.09
N TYR A 306 -11.25 -13.61 -29.72
CA TYR A 306 -10.91 -14.34 -28.49
C TYR A 306 -9.44 -14.77 -28.44
N MET A 307 -9.00 -15.58 -29.40
CA MET A 307 -7.64 -16.13 -29.38
C MET A 307 -6.55 -15.05 -29.52
N ILE A 308 -6.77 -14.02 -30.33
CA ILE A 308 -5.82 -12.92 -30.50
C ILE A 308 -5.69 -12.14 -29.19
N ALA A 309 -6.82 -11.80 -28.55
CA ALA A 309 -6.82 -11.13 -27.27
C ALA A 309 -6.17 -11.96 -26.16
N THR A 310 -6.43 -13.27 -26.11
CA THR A 310 -5.75 -14.18 -25.18
C THR A 310 -4.23 -14.19 -25.41
N ALA A 311 -3.77 -14.26 -26.66
CA ALA A 311 -2.34 -14.21 -26.98
C ALA A 311 -1.69 -12.88 -26.56
N VAL A 312 -2.36 -11.76 -26.81
CA VAL A 312 -1.89 -10.43 -26.40
C VAL A 312 -1.80 -10.32 -24.87
N ILE A 313 -2.80 -10.80 -24.13
CA ILE A 313 -2.75 -10.83 -22.66
C ILE A 313 -1.54 -11.65 -22.19
N ILE A 314 -1.34 -12.85 -22.73
CA ILE A 314 -0.23 -13.73 -22.35
C ILE A 314 1.12 -13.06 -22.63
N LEU A 315 1.28 -12.44 -23.80
CA LEU A 315 2.52 -11.77 -24.17
C LEU A 315 2.81 -10.57 -23.29
N ILE A 316 1.84 -9.66 -23.12
CA ILE A 316 2.03 -8.42 -22.34
C ILE A 316 2.32 -8.76 -20.88
N PHE A 317 1.44 -9.55 -20.24
CA PHE A 317 1.55 -9.80 -18.81
C PHE A 317 2.63 -10.83 -18.49
N GLY A 318 2.94 -11.76 -19.41
CA GLY A 318 4.09 -12.65 -19.29
C GLY A 318 5.41 -11.88 -19.36
N SER A 319 5.56 -10.99 -20.34
CA SER A 319 6.77 -10.14 -20.47
C SER A 319 6.90 -9.22 -19.26
N PHE A 320 5.78 -8.63 -18.80
CA PHE A 320 5.74 -7.81 -17.61
C PHE A 320 6.21 -8.58 -16.37
N THR A 321 5.68 -9.79 -16.12
CA THR A 321 6.10 -10.63 -14.99
C THR A 321 7.60 -10.88 -15.01
N VAL A 322 8.16 -11.22 -16.17
CA VAL A 322 9.60 -11.50 -16.32
C VAL A 322 10.42 -10.23 -16.06
N GLY A 323 10.05 -9.10 -16.67
CA GLY A 323 10.71 -7.82 -16.43
C GLY A 323 10.64 -7.37 -14.98
N ASN A 324 9.50 -7.60 -14.32
CA ASN A 324 9.33 -7.32 -12.90
C ASN A 324 10.22 -8.22 -12.03
N ALA A 325 10.33 -9.52 -12.35
CA ALA A 325 11.17 -10.46 -11.60
C ALA A 325 12.64 -10.05 -11.64
N ILE A 326 13.12 -9.69 -12.84
CA ILE A 326 14.47 -9.21 -13.07
C ILE A 326 14.74 -7.92 -12.29
N LYS A 327 13.86 -6.90 -12.43
CA LYS A 327 14.05 -5.64 -11.71
C LYS A 327 14.08 -5.87 -10.20
N PHE A 328 13.17 -6.73 -9.72
CA PHE A 328 13.03 -7.00 -8.31
C PHE A 328 14.21 -7.80 -7.75
N SER A 329 14.81 -8.74 -8.50
CA SER A 329 16.01 -9.45 -8.03
C SER A 329 17.19 -8.52 -7.79
N GLU A 330 17.39 -7.54 -8.68
CA GLU A 330 18.52 -6.62 -8.61
C GLU A 330 18.30 -5.48 -7.62
N ARG A 331 17.08 -4.96 -7.52
CA ARG A 331 16.79 -3.69 -6.82
C ARG A 331 15.80 -3.81 -5.68
N GLN A 332 15.22 -4.99 -5.46
CA GLN A 332 14.13 -5.20 -4.50
C GLN A 332 12.94 -4.24 -4.71
N GLU A 333 12.73 -3.83 -5.97
CA GLU A 333 11.68 -2.89 -6.38
C GLU A 333 10.85 -3.45 -7.54
N PRO A 334 9.51 -3.33 -7.48
CA PRO A 334 8.67 -3.69 -8.61
C PRO A 334 8.70 -2.62 -9.69
N VAL A 335 8.11 -2.92 -10.85
CA VAL A 335 7.92 -1.95 -11.92
C VAL A 335 6.77 -1.00 -11.58
N TYR A 336 7.05 0.29 -11.56
CA TYR A 336 6.09 1.37 -11.31
C TYR A 336 5.46 1.90 -12.60
N VAL A 337 4.36 2.65 -12.47
CA VAL A 337 3.63 3.21 -13.63
C VAL A 337 4.47 4.21 -14.40
N SER A 338 5.23 5.06 -13.70
CA SER A 338 6.14 6.05 -14.29
C SER A 338 7.19 5.40 -15.20
N GLU A 339 7.56 4.15 -14.90
CA GLU A 339 8.60 3.38 -15.59
C GLU A 339 8.07 2.53 -16.74
N LEU A 340 6.74 2.48 -16.96
CA LEU A 340 6.20 1.80 -18.14
C LEU A 340 6.69 2.44 -19.45
N SER A 341 7.05 3.73 -19.41
CA SER A 341 7.74 4.41 -20.51
C SER A 341 9.17 3.88 -20.73
N TRP A 342 9.88 3.55 -19.64
CA TRP A 342 11.21 2.95 -19.65
C TRP A 342 11.21 1.49 -20.14
N LEU A 343 10.13 0.73 -19.91
CA LEU A 343 9.95 -0.61 -20.50
C LEU A 343 10.00 -0.60 -22.04
N MET A 344 9.72 0.53 -22.69
CA MET A 344 9.88 0.67 -24.15
C MET A 344 11.35 0.89 -24.58
N ASN A 345 12.26 1.13 -23.64
CA ASN A 345 13.70 1.30 -23.89
C ASN A 345 14.49 0.00 -23.57
N LEU A 346 14.30 -1.00 -24.44
CA LEU A 346 14.86 -2.35 -24.31
C LEU A 346 16.38 -2.38 -24.08
N LYS A 347 17.14 -1.41 -24.60
CA LYS A 347 18.60 -1.36 -24.48
C LYS A 347 19.07 -1.18 -23.02
N SER A 348 18.38 -0.32 -22.27
CA SER A 348 18.69 -0.08 -20.85
C SER A 348 18.21 -1.22 -19.95
N LEU A 349 17.22 -1.98 -20.39
CA LEU A 349 16.65 -3.08 -19.61
C LEU A 349 17.51 -4.35 -19.75
N LEU A 350 18.08 -4.56 -20.94
CA LEU A 350 18.95 -5.70 -21.25
C LEU A 350 20.39 -5.57 -20.70
N SER A 351 20.82 -4.39 -20.25
CA SER A 351 22.17 -4.18 -19.73
C SER A 351 22.39 -4.73 -18.32
N PHE A 352 21.31 -5.08 -17.60
CA PHE A 352 21.35 -5.51 -16.20
C PHE A 352 20.99 -6.99 -16.01
N VAL A 353 20.94 -7.79 -17.08
CA VAL A 353 20.35 -9.15 -17.04
C VAL A 353 21.17 -10.15 -17.85
N ASP A 354 21.18 -11.40 -17.40
CA ASP A 354 21.62 -12.51 -18.24
C ASP A 354 20.71 -12.64 -19.48
N LEU A 355 21.25 -12.25 -20.64
CA LEU A 355 20.60 -12.32 -21.94
C LEU A 355 20.08 -13.74 -22.28
N LYS A 356 20.67 -14.80 -21.71
CA LYS A 356 20.20 -16.18 -21.92
C LYS A 356 18.86 -16.43 -21.25
N LEU A 357 18.67 -15.98 -20.02
CA LEU A 357 17.39 -16.12 -19.29
C LEU A 357 16.28 -15.33 -19.98
N VAL A 358 16.58 -14.11 -20.44
CA VAL A 358 15.64 -13.27 -21.18
C VAL A 358 15.26 -13.93 -22.52
N ALA A 359 16.24 -14.47 -23.26
CA ALA A 359 16.00 -15.14 -24.53
C ALA A 359 15.13 -16.41 -24.37
N VAL A 360 15.36 -17.21 -23.33
CA VAL A 360 14.55 -18.41 -23.03
C VAL A 360 13.12 -18.01 -22.68
N ALA A 361 12.93 -17.03 -21.80
CA ALA A 361 11.60 -16.54 -21.43
C ALA A 361 10.84 -15.97 -22.64
N ALA A 362 11.51 -15.17 -23.48
CA ALA A 362 10.94 -14.64 -24.71
C ALA A 362 10.56 -15.76 -25.69
N ALA A 363 11.42 -16.77 -25.88
CA ALA A 363 11.13 -17.91 -26.74
C ALA A 363 9.89 -18.69 -26.27
N ILE A 364 9.77 -18.95 -24.96
CA ILE A 364 8.59 -19.62 -24.38
C ILE A 364 7.31 -18.80 -24.63
N LEU A 365 7.34 -17.50 -24.36
CA LEU A 365 6.20 -16.60 -24.57
C LEU A 365 5.79 -16.53 -26.05
N LEU A 366 6.77 -16.47 -26.97
CA LEU A 366 6.51 -16.47 -28.41
C LEU A 366 5.95 -17.80 -28.90
N VAL A 367 6.46 -18.94 -28.41
CA VAL A 367 5.91 -20.28 -28.74
C VAL A 367 4.48 -20.40 -28.23
N LEU A 368 4.18 -19.96 -27.01
CA LEU A 368 2.83 -19.97 -26.46
C LEU A 368 1.89 -19.07 -27.29
N ALA A 369 2.31 -17.87 -27.66
CA ALA A 369 1.53 -16.97 -28.50
C ALA A 369 1.31 -17.54 -29.91
N ALA A 370 2.35 -18.10 -30.53
CA ALA A 370 2.26 -18.74 -31.84
C ALA A 370 1.31 -19.94 -31.79
N LEU A 371 1.37 -20.77 -30.74
CA LEU A 371 0.46 -21.88 -30.53
C LEU A 371 -1.00 -21.40 -30.43
N VAL A 372 -1.27 -20.35 -29.64
CA VAL A 372 -2.61 -19.74 -29.53
C VAL A 372 -3.09 -19.22 -30.90
N ILE A 373 -2.22 -18.56 -31.68
CA ILE A 373 -2.54 -18.08 -33.03
C ILE A 373 -2.81 -19.24 -33.99
N LEU A 374 -2.02 -20.32 -33.95
CA LEU A 374 -2.24 -21.50 -34.80
C LEU A 374 -3.55 -22.19 -34.44
N LEU A 375 -3.85 -22.36 -33.15
CA LEU A 375 -5.11 -22.91 -32.67
C LEU A 375 -6.31 -22.04 -33.06
N SER A 376 -6.13 -20.72 -33.19
CA SER A 376 -7.19 -19.80 -33.65
C SER A 376 -7.70 -20.09 -35.07
N ARG A 377 -6.90 -20.78 -35.89
CA ARG A 377 -7.33 -21.22 -37.23
C ARG A 377 -8.38 -22.32 -37.16
N LYS A 378 -8.54 -23.01 -36.03
CA LYS A 378 -9.47 -24.13 -35.84
C LYS A 378 -10.52 -23.87 -34.76
N PHE A 379 -10.15 -23.22 -33.66
CA PHE A 379 -11.01 -23.03 -32.49
C PHE A 379 -11.38 -21.56 -32.28
N PHE A 380 -12.54 -21.33 -31.64
CA PHE A 380 -13.01 -20.02 -31.18
C PHE A 380 -13.02 -18.92 -32.26
N LYS A 381 -13.54 -19.26 -33.45
CA LYS A 381 -13.70 -18.33 -34.58
C LYS A 381 -14.86 -17.35 -34.33
N GLY A 382 -14.74 -16.16 -34.92
CA GLY A 382 -15.80 -15.15 -34.92
C GLY A 382 -15.48 -13.92 -34.06
N LYS A 383 -16.49 -13.08 -33.85
CA LYS A 383 -16.43 -11.92 -32.95
C LYS A 383 -17.00 -12.32 -31.60
N ILE A 384 -16.40 -11.84 -30.50
CA ILE A 384 -16.86 -12.15 -29.14
C ILE A 384 -18.19 -11.45 -28.84
N MET A 385 -18.31 -10.19 -29.27
CA MET A 385 -19.40 -9.28 -28.95
C MET A 385 -19.87 -8.53 -30.20
N SER A 386 -21.17 -8.33 -30.31
CA SER A 386 -21.81 -7.36 -31.20
C SER A 386 -21.53 -5.93 -30.75
N TRP A 387 -21.80 -4.92 -31.60
CA TRP A 387 -21.54 -3.52 -31.24
C TRP A 387 -22.35 -3.05 -30.02
N LYS A 388 -23.60 -3.53 -29.88
CA LYS A 388 -24.46 -3.24 -28.72
C LYS A 388 -23.87 -3.83 -27.44
N GLU A 389 -23.41 -5.08 -27.48
CA GLU A 389 -22.76 -5.75 -26.35
C GLU A 389 -21.43 -5.09 -25.99
N ARG A 390 -20.67 -4.59 -26.97
CA ARG A 390 -19.44 -3.82 -26.72
C ARG A 390 -19.74 -2.51 -26.00
N GLY A 391 -20.74 -1.75 -26.47
CA GLY A 391 -21.17 -0.51 -25.80
C GLY A 391 -21.59 -0.76 -24.36
N LEU A 392 -22.42 -1.79 -24.12
CA LEU A 392 -22.84 -2.17 -22.77
C LEU A 392 -21.65 -2.62 -21.91
N THR A 393 -20.73 -3.41 -22.47
CA THR A 393 -19.54 -3.88 -21.75
C THR A 393 -18.63 -2.70 -21.37
N ALA A 394 -18.44 -1.72 -22.26
CA ALA A 394 -17.68 -0.52 -21.96
C ALA A 394 -18.29 0.27 -20.79
N VAL A 395 -19.61 0.46 -20.80
CA VAL A 395 -20.34 1.11 -19.70
C VAL A 395 -20.17 0.33 -18.39
N ILE A 396 -20.30 -0.99 -18.41
CA ILE A 396 -20.10 -1.83 -17.21
C ILE A 396 -18.67 -1.69 -16.68
N LEU A 397 -17.66 -1.72 -17.55
CA LEU A 397 -16.26 -1.55 -17.13
C LEU A 397 -16.03 -0.17 -16.49
N ILE A 398 -16.61 0.90 -17.06
CA ILE A 398 -16.54 2.24 -16.48
C ILE A 398 -17.23 2.29 -15.11
N VAL A 399 -18.43 1.72 -15.00
CA VAL A 399 -19.20 1.69 -13.74
C VAL A 399 -18.46 0.92 -12.65
N LEU A 400 -17.80 -0.20 -12.99
CA LEU A 400 -17.00 -0.98 -12.04
C LEU A 400 -15.68 -0.29 -11.68
N ALA A 401 -15.05 0.40 -12.63
CA ALA A 401 -13.81 1.14 -12.38
C ALA A 401 -14.04 2.44 -11.61
N PHE A 402 -15.21 3.07 -11.74
CA PHE A 402 -15.48 4.40 -11.17
C PHE A 402 -15.30 4.46 -9.65
N PRO A 403 -15.89 3.57 -8.82
CA PRO A 403 -15.64 3.60 -7.38
C PRO A 403 -14.16 3.39 -7.02
N LEU A 404 -13.45 2.59 -7.81
CA LEU A 404 -12.03 2.33 -7.64
C LEU A 404 -11.25 3.62 -7.86
N VAL A 405 -11.46 4.30 -9.00
CA VAL A 405 -10.84 5.60 -9.31
C VAL A 405 -11.18 6.67 -8.25
N GLN A 406 -12.45 6.80 -7.87
CA GLN A 406 -12.86 7.82 -6.89
C GLN A 406 -12.28 7.58 -5.50
N ASN A 407 -12.18 6.33 -5.07
CA ASN A 407 -11.62 6.01 -3.76
C ASN A 407 -10.11 6.30 -3.68
N PHE A 408 -9.34 6.03 -4.73
CA PHE A 408 -7.90 6.36 -4.76
C PHE A 408 -7.62 7.83 -5.04
N ARG A 409 -8.51 8.55 -5.75
CA ARG A 409 -8.44 10.03 -5.86
C ARG A 409 -8.67 10.73 -4.53
N ASN A 410 -9.43 10.12 -3.64
CA ASN A 410 -9.76 10.64 -2.31
C ASN A 410 -9.21 9.70 -1.22
N PHE A 411 -8.02 9.13 -1.44
CA PHE A 411 -7.43 8.07 -0.64
C PHE A 411 -7.39 8.38 0.87
N THR A 412 -7.16 9.64 1.22
CA THR A 412 -7.04 10.18 2.58
C THR A 412 -8.18 11.12 2.98
N SER A 413 -9.23 11.22 2.17
CA SER A 413 -10.45 11.95 2.50
C SER A 413 -11.63 10.98 2.59
N PRO A 414 -11.79 10.26 3.73
CA PRO A 414 -12.77 9.19 3.87
C PRO A 414 -14.21 9.62 3.66
N ASP A 415 -14.52 10.90 3.86
CA ASP A 415 -15.81 11.56 3.64
C ASP A 415 -16.17 11.71 2.16
N LYS A 416 -15.16 11.83 1.27
CA LYS A 416 -15.33 11.95 -0.19
C LYS A 416 -15.31 10.61 -0.91
N GLN A 417 -15.10 9.51 -0.18
CA GLN A 417 -14.98 8.17 -0.73
C GLN A 417 -16.36 7.52 -0.97
N ILE A 418 -16.45 6.71 -2.03
CA ILE A 418 -17.66 5.97 -2.37
C ILE A 418 -17.66 4.68 -1.57
N ASN A 419 -18.63 4.52 -0.66
CA ASN A 419 -18.75 3.34 0.17
C ASN A 419 -19.28 2.12 -0.63
N VAL A 420 -18.36 1.34 -1.17
CA VAL A 420 -18.61 0.00 -1.73
C VAL A 420 -18.29 -1.05 -0.65
N PRO A 421 -19.26 -1.90 -0.24
CA PRO A 421 -19.05 -2.99 0.71
C PRO A 421 -17.84 -3.86 0.35
N VAL A 422 -17.07 -4.28 1.35
CA VAL A 422 -15.81 -5.06 1.20
C VAL A 422 -14.68 -4.29 0.50
N LEU A 423 -14.89 -3.75 -0.71
CA LEU A 423 -13.85 -3.09 -1.52
C LEU A 423 -13.27 -1.83 -0.84
N THR A 424 -14.14 -0.93 -0.39
CA THR A 424 -13.69 0.35 0.21
C THR A 424 -13.05 0.12 1.56
N GLN A 425 -13.58 -0.85 2.31
CA GLN A 425 -13.01 -1.27 3.59
C GLN A 425 -11.62 -1.88 3.38
N TYR A 426 -11.46 -2.75 2.37
CA TYR A 426 -10.18 -3.32 1.99
C TYR A 426 -9.11 -2.26 1.65
N ILE A 427 -9.47 -1.20 0.91
CA ILE A 427 -8.54 -0.11 0.57
C ILE A 427 -7.96 0.54 1.84
N LYS A 428 -8.77 0.66 2.90
CA LYS A 428 -8.43 1.33 4.17
C LYS A 428 -7.68 0.45 5.17
N VAL A 429 -8.00 -0.84 5.25
CA VAL A 429 -7.45 -1.75 6.26
C VAL A 429 -5.93 -1.79 6.22
N SER A 430 -5.28 -1.73 7.39
CA SER A 430 -3.83 -1.78 7.56
C SER A 430 -3.01 -0.69 6.87
N ASN A 431 -3.62 0.43 6.45
CA ASN A 431 -2.88 1.53 5.84
C ASN A 431 -1.81 2.10 6.78
N GLY A 432 -2.12 2.20 8.08
CA GLY A 432 -1.15 2.64 9.10
C GLY A 432 0.07 1.73 9.26
N ASP A 433 -0.05 0.42 8.99
CA ASP A 433 1.04 -0.56 9.18
C ASP A 433 1.92 -0.78 7.95
N ILE A 434 1.42 -0.41 6.77
CA ILE A 434 1.97 -0.84 5.48
C ILE A 434 2.48 0.35 4.66
N LEU A 435 1.78 1.49 4.66
CA LEU A 435 2.11 2.59 3.73
C LEU A 435 3.50 3.19 3.98
N TRP A 436 3.90 3.31 5.25
CA TRP A 436 5.21 3.85 5.62
C TRP A 436 6.37 2.92 5.22
N LYS A 437 6.13 1.62 5.05
CA LYS A 437 7.17 0.65 4.67
C LYS A 437 7.65 0.83 3.22
N GLY A 438 7.04 1.73 2.45
CA GLY A 438 7.42 2.02 1.07
C GLY A 438 6.76 1.11 0.04
N SER A 439 6.80 1.55 -1.22
CA SER A 439 6.11 0.91 -2.35
C SER A 439 6.43 -0.58 -2.56
N PRO A 440 7.67 -1.07 -2.38
CA PRO A 440 7.96 -2.51 -2.49
C PRO A 440 7.21 -3.36 -1.46
N ASN A 441 7.11 -2.87 -0.22
CA ASN A 441 6.37 -3.52 0.85
C ASN A 441 4.85 -3.46 0.60
N ILE A 442 4.34 -2.33 0.13
CA ILE A 442 2.91 -2.19 -0.24
C ILE A 442 2.56 -3.13 -1.40
N ALA A 443 3.41 -3.26 -2.42
CA ALA A 443 3.18 -4.13 -3.57
C ALA A 443 3.07 -5.61 -3.18
N ARG A 444 3.90 -6.06 -2.24
CA ARG A 444 3.89 -7.42 -1.70
C ARG A 444 2.74 -7.66 -0.71
N ALA A 445 2.49 -6.69 0.17
CA ALA A 445 1.43 -6.80 1.16
C ALA A 445 0.05 -6.66 0.49
N LYS A 446 -0.27 -5.53 -0.13
CA LYS A 446 -1.61 -5.29 -0.71
C LYS A 446 -1.76 -5.82 -2.12
N SER A 447 -0.92 -5.37 -3.04
CA SER A 447 -0.76 -5.85 -4.43
C SER A 447 -0.06 -4.79 -5.28
N LEU A 448 0.57 -5.19 -6.38
CA LEU A 448 1.19 -4.24 -7.30
C LEU A 448 0.17 -3.30 -7.96
N SER A 449 -1.02 -3.81 -8.29
CA SER A 449 -2.13 -3.00 -8.81
C SER A 449 -2.61 -1.95 -7.82
N TYR A 450 -2.52 -2.20 -6.51
CA TYR A 450 -2.84 -1.19 -5.49
C TYR A 450 -1.88 0.00 -5.58
N VAL A 451 -0.58 -0.28 -5.69
CA VAL A 451 0.45 0.75 -5.89
C VAL A 451 0.19 1.51 -7.20
N TRP A 452 -0.10 0.80 -8.30
CA TRP A 452 -0.36 1.45 -9.58
C TRP A 452 -1.59 2.33 -9.59
N VAL A 453 -2.72 1.84 -9.08
CA VAL A 453 -3.96 2.61 -9.01
C VAL A 453 -3.76 3.83 -8.09
N LYS A 454 -3.03 3.68 -6.98
CA LYS A 454 -2.66 4.81 -6.12
C LYS A 454 -1.80 5.84 -6.87
N GLN A 455 -0.80 5.42 -7.62
CA GLN A 455 0.08 6.32 -8.40
C GLN A 455 -0.65 7.00 -9.58
N ILE A 456 -1.56 6.30 -10.25
CA ILE A 456 -2.29 6.84 -11.42
C ILE A 456 -3.34 7.86 -10.97
N PHE A 457 -4.06 7.56 -9.89
CA PHE A 457 -5.25 8.32 -9.50
C PHE A 457 -5.04 9.20 -8.26
N GLY A 458 -4.02 8.95 -7.45
CA GLY A 458 -3.61 9.84 -6.37
C GLY A 458 -2.93 11.07 -6.94
N LYS A 459 -3.54 12.24 -6.77
CA LYS A 459 -2.89 13.51 -7.12
C LYS A 459 -1.91 13.89 -6.02
N ALA A 460 -0.69 14.30 -6.40
CA ALA A 460 0.28 14.82 -5.44
C ALA A 460 -0.12 16.20 -4.92
N MET A 461 -0.70 17.05 -5.76
CA MET A 461 -1.16 18.38 -5.41
C MET A 461 -2.32 18.80 -6.33
N ASP A 462 -3.26 19.59 -5.82
CA ASP A 462 -4.28 20.23 -6.65
C ASP A 462 -3.69 21.42 -7.41
N GLU A 463 -4.20 21.69 -8.61
CA GLU A 463 -3.71 22.78 -9.46
C GLU A 463 -3.98 24.14 -8.80
N PRO A 464 -2.95 24.92 -8.46
CA PRO A 464 -3.13 26.27 -7.92
C PRO A 464 -3.76 27.19 -8.97
N GLU A 465 -4.53 28.17 -8.52
CA GLU A 465 -5.07 29.21 -9.39
C GLU A 465 -3.93 29.97 -10.10
N GLY A 466 -4.14 30.36 -11.35
CA GLY A 466 -3.15 31.13 -12.12
C GLY A 466 -1.94 30.33 -12.65
N TYR A 467 -1.89 29.01 -12.45
CA TYR A 467 -0.79 28.19 -12.98
C TYR A 467 -0.67 28.27 -14.51
N SER A 468 0.45 28.80 -14.98
CA SER A 468 0.76 28.96 -16.41
C SER A 468 2.28 29.10 -16.61
N GLN A 469 2.74 28.88 -17.85
CA GLN A 469 4.15 29.07 -18.19
C GLN A 469 4.62 30.50 -17.91
N ALA A 470 3.79 31.49 -18.26
CA ALA A 470 4.09 32.91 -18.05
C ALA A 470 4.25 33.23 -16.55
N LYS A 471 3.36 32.69 -15.70
CA LYS A 471 3.45 32.90 -14.25
C LYS A 471 4.71 32.27 -13.64
N ILE A 472 5.08 31.06 -14.08
CA ILE A 472 6.33 30.44 -13.65
C ILE A 472 7.54 31.28 -14.07
N GLN A 473 7.55 31.84 -15.28
CA GLN A 473 8.64 32.71 -15.73
C GLN A 473 8.73 34.01 -14.90
N GLU A 474 7.60 34.64 -14.57
CA GLU A 474 7.55 35.82 -13.68
C GLU A 474 8.17 35.50 -12.30
N ILE A 475 7.86 34.33 -11.73
CA ILE A 475 8.45 33.88 -10.47
C ILE A 475 9.97 33.69 -10.61
N VAL A 476 10.44 33.10 -11.71
CA VAL A 476 11.87 32.92 -11.97
C VAL A 476 12.59 34.27 -12.03
N GLU A 477 12.04 35.26 -12.74
CA GLU A 477 12.62 36.60 -12.85
C GLU A 477 12.66 37.30 -11.48
N LYS A 478 11.53 37.32 -10.76
CA LYS A 478 11.41 37.90 -9.41
C LYS A 478 12.47 37.38 -8.44
N TYR A 479 12.64 36.07 -8.36
CA TYR A 479 13.57 35.46 -7.41
C TYR A 479 15.01 35.41 -7.92
N SER A 480 15.25 35.65 -9.21
CA SER A 480 16.61 35.89 -9.72
C SER A 480 17.13 37.23 -9.21
N ASP A 481 16.32 38.29 -9.32
CA ASP A 481 16.66 39.61 -8.76
C ASP A 481 16.86 39.55 -7.24
N GLU A 482 16.05 38.74 -6.54
CA GLU A 482 16.18 38.57 -5.09
C GLU A 482 17.44 37.79 -4.70
N ALA A 483 17.79 36.75 -5.46
CA ALA A 483 19.06 36.04 -5.26
C ALA A 483 20.27 36.97 -5.43
N GLU A 484 20.28 37.82 -6.46
CA GLU A 484 21.35 38.82 -6.66
C GLU A 484 21.49 39.77 -5.47
N LYS A 485 20.37 40.25 -4.91
CA LYS A 485 20.40 41.12 -3.73
C LYS A 485 20.97 40.41 -2.50
N ILE A 486 20.56 39.16 -2.26
CA ILE A 486 21.08 38.35 -1.15
C ILE A 486 22.59 38.10 -1.35
N ASN A 487 23.00 37.76 -2.57
CA ASN A 487 24.37 37.37 -2.90
C ASN A 487 25.36 38.54 -2.83
N LYS A 488 24.93 39.80 -2.96
CA LYS A 488 25.79 40.98 -2.72
C LYS A 488 26.41 41.01 -1.32
N ASN A 489 25.72 40.42 -0.34
CA ASN A 489 26.16 40.38 1.05
C ASN A 489 26.68 39.00 1.48
N ARG A 490 26.79 38.03 0.56
CA ARG A 490 27.22 36.65 0.84
C ARG A 490 28.39 36.27 -0.07
N SER A 491 29.54 35.99 0.53
CA SER A 491 30.79 35.71 -0.21
C SER A 491 31.20 34.24 -0.22
N SER A 492 30.62 33.40 0.63
CA SER A 492 30.97 31.96 0.68
C SER A 492 30.22 31.17 -0.39
N HIS A 493 30.77 30.02 -0.77
CA HIS A 493 30.07 29.03 -1.60
C HIS A 493 29.79 27.77 -0.78
N ILE A 494 28.56 27.27 -0.86
CA ILE A 494 28.16 26.05 -0.14
C ILE A 494 29.01 24.84 -0.58
N THR A 495 29.53 24.87 -1.81
CA THR A 495 30.33 23.81 -2.44
C THR A 495 31.77 23.74 -1.92
N ASP A 496 32.22 24.72 -1.14
CA ASP A 496 33.60 24.74 -0.61
C ASP A 496 33.73 23.99 0.73
N GLN A 497 32.60 23.58 1.30
CA GLN A 497 32.49 22.92 2.61
C GLN A 497 31.87 21.54 2.48
N THR A 498 32.03 20.71 3.52
CA THR A 498 31.27 19.48 3.68
C THR A 498 30.01 19.78 4.48
N VAL A 499 28.86 19.30 4.02
CA VAL A 499 27.56 19.51 4.68
C VAL A 499 27.00 18.16 5.12
N ILE A 500 26.57 18.08 6.38
CA ILE A 500 25.98 16.88 6.97
C ILE A 500 24.56 17.22 7.40
N TYR A 501 23.57 16.56 6.82
CA TYR A 501 22.20 16.56 7.31
C TYR A 501 22.04 15.32 8.18
N LEU A 502 21.74 15.54 9.46
CA LEU A 502 21.65 14.48 10.46
C LEU A 502 20.26 14.50 11.10
N LEU A 503 19.45 13.54 10.68
CA LEU A 503 18.16 13.24 11.28
C LEU A 503 18.39 12.33 12.49
N SER A 504 18.14 12.86 13.68
CA SER A 504 18.16 12.09 14.93
C SER A 504 16.77 11.56 15.23
N GLU A 505 16.60 10.24 15.07
CA GLU A 505 15.31 9.56 15.12
C GLU A 505 14.55 9.85 16.42
N SER A 506 13.28 10.24 16.30
CA SER A 506 12.36 10.48 17.40
C SER A 506 12.85 11.48 18.47
N LEU A 507 13.89 12.29 18.21
CA LEU A 507 14.50 13.16 19.22
C LEU A 507 13.69 14.44 19.43
N SER A 508 13.26 14.67 20.67
CA SER A 508 12.65 15.92 21.11
C SER A 508 12.73 16.04 22.63
N ASN A 509 13.03 17.24 23.13
CA ASN A 509 13.20 17.51 24.56
C ASN A 509 11.88 17.36 25.34
N PRO A 510 11.73 16.33 26.20
CA PRO A 510 10.48 16.10 26.93
C PRO A 510 10.18 17.15 27.99
N ASN A 511 11.16 17.97 28.39
CA ASN A 511 10.94 19.07 29.34
C ASN A 511 9.97 20.14 28.81
N ARG A 512 9.72 20.20 27.50
CA ARG A 512 8.72 21.10 26.91
C ARG A 512 7.29 20.58 27.03
N VAL A 513 7.10 19.30 27.35
CA VAL A 513 5.79 18.68 27.39
C VAL A 513 5.17 18.92 28.77
N GLN A 514 4.11 19.72 28.83
CA GLN A 514 3.39 20.00 30.07
C GLN A 514 2.90 18.70 30.72
N GLY A 515 3.09 18.54 32.03
CA GLY A 515 2.72 17.32 32.75
C GLY A 515 3.80 16.23 32.75
N ALA A 516 4.89 16.37 31.98
CA ALA A 516 6.07 15.52 32.10
C ALA A 516 6.98 16.02 33.23
N THR A 517 7.46 15.11 34.08
CA THR A 517 8.43 15.38 35.15
C THR A 517 9.64 14.49 34.97
N LEU A 518 10.83 15.08 34.89
CA LEU A 518 12.10 14.38 34.71
C LEU A 518 13.05 14.72 35.87
N SER A 519 13.89 13.78 36.30
CA SER A 519 14.88 14.02 37.36
C SER A 519 16.00 14.98 36.93
N GLU A 520 16.32 15.01 35.63
CA GLU A 520 17.32 15.91 35.02
C GLU A 520 17.00 16.17 33.54
N ASN A 521 17.62 17.20 32.95
CA ASN A 521 17.45 17.49 31.52
C ASN A 521 18.26 16.48 30.67
N PRO A 522 17.61 15.62 29.87
CA PRO A 522 18.32 14.60 29.10
C PRO A 522 19.06 15.15 27.87
N LEU A 523 18.76 16.38 27.43
CA LEU A 523 19.35 17.00 26.24
C LEU A 523 20.22 18.22 26.57
N LYS A 524 20.90 18.20 27.73
CA LYS A 524 21.66 19.35 28.24
C LYS A 524 22.71 19.84 27.25
N ASN A 525 23.49 18.94 26.64
CA ASN A 525 24.56 19.36 25.71
C ASN A 525 23.97 19.90 24.40
N ILE A 526 22.91 19.29 23.88
CA ILE A 526 22.20 19.76 22.69
C ILE A 526 21.58 21.15 22.94
N ASP A 527 20.99 21.40 24.11
CA ASP A 527 20.48 22.73 24.46
C ASP A 527 21.60 23.79 24.49
N GLU A 528 22.77 23.45 25.05
CA GLU A 528 23.96 24.32 25.05
C GLU A 528 24.48 24.59 23.62
N ILE A 529 24.52 23.57 22.75
CA ILE A 529 24.93 23.72 21.34
C ILE A 529 23.95 24.62 20.61
N LYS A 530 22.64 24.37 20.75
CA LYS A 530 21.56 25.14 20.13
C LYS A 530 21.64 26.62 20.49
N ALA A 531 21.91 26.94 21.76
CA ALA A 531 22.02 28.31 22.25
C ALA A 531 23.22 29.08 21.64
N ASN A 532 24.28 28.38 21.21
CA ASN A 532 25.50 28.97 20.66
C ASN A 532 25.61 28.86 19.12
N ALA A 533 24.57 28.35 18.46
CA ALA A 533 24.49 28.16 17.02
C ALA A 533 23.23 28.83 16.44
N THR A 534 22.96 28.63 15.14
CA THR A 534 21.59 28.85 14.64
C THR A 534 20.74 27.68 15.11
N GLY A 535 19.64 27.90 15.82
CA GLY A 535 18.88 26.83 16.45
C GLY A 535 17.49 27.26 16.90
N GLY A 536 16.70 26.29 17.30
CA GLY A 536 15.32 26.52 17.75
C GLY A 536 14.50 25.24 17.73
N LEU A 537 13.20 25.37 17.49
CA LEU A 537 12.30 24.24 17.30
C LEU A 537 11.98 24.01 15.82
N MET A 538 11.84 22.76 15.43
CA MET A 538 11.33 22.37 14.12
C MET A 538 9.88 21.93 14.25
N TYR A 539 9.00 22.53 13.46
CA TYR A 539 7.65 22.02 13.21
C TYR A 539 7.72 20.81 12.28
N SER A 540 7.35 19.65 12.82
CA SER A 540 7.26 18.37 12.12
C SER A 540 5.90 18.20 11.46
N ASN A 541 5.88 17.54 10.30
CA ASN A 541 4.64 17.06 9.69
C ASN A 541 4.27 15.64 10.14
N GLY A 542 5.09 15.04 10.99
CA GLY A 542 4.91 13.72 11.56
C GLY A 542 4.60 13.76 13.04
N PHE A 543 3.93 12.73 13.53
CA PHE A 543 3.78 12.43 14.94
C PHE A 543 4.01 10.94 15.12
N ALA A 544 4.99 10.56 15.95
CA ALA A 544 5.37 9.16 16.15
C ALA A 544 5.64 8.39 14.84
N GLY A 545 6.11 9.10 13.82
CA GLY A 545 6.38 8.55 12.49
C GLY A 545 6.49 9.64 11.43
N GLY A 546 6.80 9.22 10.21
CA GLY A 546 6.85 10.11 9.04
C GLY A 546 8.24 10.60 8.68
N THR A 547 9.30 10.04 9.27
CA THR A 547 10.73 10.32 9.07
C THR A 547 11.08 10.72 7.63
N ALA A 548 10.68 9.91 6.64
CA ALA A 548 10.99 10.17 5.23
C ALA A 548 10.31 11.42 4.63
N ASN A 549 9.21 11.90 5.21
CA ASN A 549 8.63 13.18 4.79
C ASN A 549 9.47 14.35 5.29
N MET A 550 10.02 14.27 6.50
CA MET A 550 10.92 15.31 7.02
C MET A 550 12.22 15.31 6.23
N GLU A 551 12.85 14.15 6.04
CA GLU A 551 14.01 13.95 5.15
C GLU A 551 13.79 14.51 3.73
N ALA A 552 12.67 14.18 3.08
CA ALA A 552 12.36 14.70 1.75
C ALA A 552 12.24 16.23 1.72
N GLN A 553 11.65 16.81 2.77
CA GLN A 553 11.52 18.25 2.93
C GLN A 553 12.86 18.92 3.17
N THR A 554 13.74 18.36 4.00
CA THR A 554 15.06 18.95 4.27
C THR A 554 15.91 18.97 3.00
N LEU A 555 15.90 17.87 2.23
CA LEU A 555 16.64 17.79 0.97
C LEU A 555 16.09 18.76 -0.08
N SER A 556 14.76 18.74 -0.30
CA SER A 556 14.15 19.43 -1.44
C SER A 556 13.70 20.86 -1.17
N GLY A 557 13.30 21.18 0.06
CA GLY A 557 12.62 22.42 0.39
C GLY A 557 11.13 22.48 -0.01
N LEU A 558 10.54 21.35 -0.43
CA LEU A 558 9.12 21.28 -0.81
C LEU A 558 8.24 20.91 0.39
N PRO A 559 7.50 21.85 1.00
CA PRO A 559 6.77 21.60 2.24
C PRO A 559 5.61 20.61 2.05
N LYS A 560 5.43 19.74 3.04
CA LYS A 560 4.43 18.67 3.02
C LYS A 560 3.00 19.22 3.00
N VAL A 561 2.77 20.34 3.68
CA VAL A 561 1.45 20.97 3.78
C VAL A 561 0.83 21.34 2.43
N ASN A 562 1.66 21.62 1.42
CA ASN A 562 1.19 21.97 0.08
C ASN A 562 0.74 20.76 -0.73
N PHE A 563 1.16 19.55 -0.36
CA PHE A 563 0.68 18.35 -1.02
C PHE A 563 -0.76 18.04 -0.65
N SER A 564 -1.45 17.36 -1.56
CA SER A 564 -2.73 16.74 -1.29
C SER A 564 -2.62 15.83 -0.06
N SER A 565 -3.68 15.78 0.73
CA SER A 565 -3.77 14.84 1.85
C SER A 565 -3.50 13.40 1.39
N ASN A 566 -3.71 13.08 0.10
CA ASN A 566 -3.51 11.75 -0.50
C ASN A 566 -2.07 11.21 -0.35
N ILE A 567 -1.12 12.10 -0.13
CA ILE A 567 0.29 11.76 -0.03
C ILE A 567 0.59 11.28 1.38
N SER A 568 0.97 10.01 1.50
CA SER A 568 1.41 9.43 2.76
C SER A 568 2.92 9.64 2.95
N THR A 569 3.71 9.33 1.91
CA THR A 569 5.18 9.46 1.95
C THR A 569 5.69 10.10 0.67
N ILE A 570 6.37 11.25 0.77
CA ILE A 570 6.90 12.00 -0.39
C ILE A 570 7.82 11.14 -1.26
N ASN A 571 8.75 10.39 -0.66
CA ASN A 571 9.69 9.50 -1.36
C ASN A 571 9.02 8.37 -2.18
N SER A 572 7.80 7.97 -1.81
CA SER A 572 7.08 6.88 -2.49
C SER A 572 5.96 7.39 -3.40
N ASP A 573 5.32 8.49 -3.03
CA ASP A 573 4.10 8.98 -3.67
C ASP A 573 4.32 10.20 -4.58
N VAL A 574 5.46 10.92 -4.45
CA VAL A 574 5.73 12.16 -5.21
C VAL A 574 7.05 12.07 -5.98
N PHE A 575 8.17 11.88 -5.29
CA PHE A 575 9.50 11.93 -5.89
C PHE A 575 9.71 10.95 -7.05
N PRO A 576 9.14 9.73 -7.05
CA PRO A 576 9.32 8.81 -8.18
C PRO A 576 8.80 9.36 -9.51
N SER A 577 7.75 10.19 -9.52
CA SER A 577 7.16 10.76 -10.74
C SER A 577 7.77 12.09 -11.17
N MET A 578 8.53 12.78 -10.31
CA MET A 578 9.16 14.06 -10.66
C MET A 578 10.26 13.85 -11.70
N PRO A 579 10.30 14.58 -12.84
CA PRO A 579 11.41 14.47 -13.79
C PRO A 579 12.76 14.87 -13.19
N PHE A 580 12.76 15.87 -12.32
CA PHE A 580 13.91 16.39 -11.60
C PHE A 580 13.48 16.73 -10.17
N ILE A 581 14.31 16.40 -9.18
CA ILE A 581 14.08 16.73 -7.77
C ILE A 581 15.08 17.83 -7.40
N PRO A 582 14.65 19.08 -7.16
CA PRO A 582 15.56 20.07 -6.60
C PRO A 582 15.99 19.58 -5.22
N SER A 583 17.29 19.55 -4.97
CA SER A 583 17.88 19.10 -3.72
C SER A 583 19.15 19.86 -3.44
N ILE A 584 19.44 20.14 -2.18
CA ILE A 584 20.74 20.68 -1.75
C ILE A 584 21.90 19.77 -2.15
N SER A 585 21.65 18.46 -2.21
CA SER A 585 22.67 17.49 -2.64
C SER A 585 23.09 17.68 -4.10
N ASN A 586 22.30 18.36 -4.94
CA ASN A 586 22.61 18.56 -6.37
C ASN A 586 23.83 19.47 -6.60
N TYR A 587 24.24 20.25 -5.59
CA TYR A 587 25.42 21.14 -5.70
C TYR A 587 26.73 20.43 -5.32
N PHE A 588 26.67 19.20 -4.85
CA PHE A 588 27.85 18.46 -4.38
C PHE A 588 28.21 17.33 -5.35
N PRO A 589 29.50 17.19 -5.73
CA PRO A 589 29.93 16.08 -6.57
C PRO A 589 30.06 14.77 -5.82
N ASN A 590 30.32 14.80 -4.50
CA ASN A 590 30.46 13.61 -3.66
C ASN A 590 29.29 13.55 -2.68
N LYS A 591 28.44 12.54 -2.79
CA LYS A 591 27.19 12.43 -2.05
C LYS A 591 27.07 11.08 -1.37
N ILE A 592 26.88 11.09 -0.06
CA ILE A 592 26.83 9.89 0.77
C ILE A 592 25.52 9.88 1.57
N ALA A 593 24.78 8.77 1.47
CA ALA A 593 23.66 8.49 2.36
C ALA A 593 24.08 7.44 3.38
N LEU A 594 23.60 7.54 4.61
CA LEU A 594 23.87 6.57 5.66
C LEU A 594 22.63 6.37 6.53
N HIS A 595 22.17 5.12 6.62
CA HIS A 595 21.05 4.74 7.47
C HIS A 595 21.23 3.29 7.94
N PRO A 596 21.44 3.03 9.24
CA PRO A 596 21.75 1.69 9.74
C PRO A 596 20.49 0.82 9.90
N GLU A 597 19.78 0.63 8.79
CA GLU A 597 18.59 -0.21 8.65
C GLU A 597 18.47 -0.65 7.17
N ASN A 598 17.37 -1.29 6.77
CA ASN A 598 17.13 -1.62 5.37
C ASN A 598 16.95 -0.37 4.48
N ALA A 599 17.81 -0.22 3.46
CA ALA A 599 17.82 0.90 2.51
C ALA A 599 16.56 1.02 1.64
N THR A 600 15.75 -0.03 1.51
CA THR A 600 14.48 0.01 0.75
C THR A 600 13.34 0.66 1.54
N ASN A 601 13.51 0.85 2.85
CA ASN A 601 12.51 1.52 3.69
C ASN A 601 12.24 2.93 3.15
N TYR A 602 10.96 3.30 3.10
CA TYR A 602 10.48 4.55 2.51
C TYR A 602 10.94 4.83 1.06
N ASN A 603 11.35 3.79 0.30
CA ASN A 603 11.87 3.93 -1.06
C ASN A 603 13.19 4.73 -1.15
N ARG A 604 14.00 4.75 -0.07
CA ARG A 604 15.24 5.55 0.01
C ARG A 604 16.28 5.15 -1.03
N ASN A 605 16.54 3.86 -1.23
CA ASN A 605 17.47 3.37 -2.25
C ASN A 605 17.16 3.96 -3.64
N SER A 606 15.89 3.94 -4.05
CA SER A 606 15.42 4.51 -5.32
C SER A 606 15.66 6.02 -5.39
N ILE A 607 15.30 6.74 -4.32
CA ILE A 607 15.39 8.20 -4.28
C ILE A 607 16.83 8.69 -4.20
N TYR A 608 17.70 8.07 -3.40
CA TYR A 608 19.12 8.41 -3.34
C TYR A 608 19.81 8.12 -4.67
N SER A 609 19.49 6.99 -5.32
CA SER A 609 19.98 6.71 -6.67
C SER A 609 19.52 7.78 -7.68
N LYS A 610 18.25 8.19 -7.62
CA LYS A 610 17.70 9.25 -8.49
C LYS A 610 18.31 10.63 -8.23
N LEU A 611 18.71 10.92 -6.98
CA LEU A 611 19.45 12.14 -6.61
C LEU A 611 20.95 12.04 -6.92
N GLY A 612 21.41 10.92 -7.49
CA GLY A 612 22.80 10.70 -7.88
C GLY A 612 23.75 10.59 -6.68
N PHE A 613 23.33 9.92 -5.61
CA PHE A 613 24.23 9.58 -4.51
C PHE A 613 25.20 8.46 -4.92
N ASP A 614 26.48 8.62 -4.56
CA ASP A 614 27.54 7.66 -4.92
C ASP A 614 27.46 6.40 -4.07
N HIS A 615 27.13 6.58 -2.78
CA HIS A 615 27.05 5.52 -1.78
C HIS A 615 25.80 5.64 -0.93
N PHE A 616 25.21 4.50 -0.59
CA PHE A 616 24.19 4.41 0.45
C PHE A 616 24.52 3.31 1.46
N TYR A 617 25.16 3.70 2.55
CA TYR A 617 25.56 2.77 3.60
C TYR A 617 24.38 2.33 4.47
N ALA A 618 24.13 1.03 4.51
CA ALA A 618 22.96 0.45 5.18
C ALA A 618 23.20 -1.00 5.65
N LEU A 619 22.36 -1.52 6.55
CA LEU A 619 22.46 -2.91 7.03
C LEU A 619 22.02 -3.94 5.99
N SER A 620 21.11 -3.55 5.09
CA SER A 620 20.60 -4.40 4.01
C SER A 620 19.94 -3.57 2.91
N GLY A 621 19.65 -4.18 1.75
CA GLY A 621 18.94 -3.50 0.64
C GLY A 621 19.80 -2.48 -0.13
N THR A 622 21.12 -2.51 0.07
CA THR A 622 22.13 -1.69 -0.61
C THR A 622 23.18 -2.57 -1.28
N ASP A 623 24.11 -1.98 -2.02
CA ASP A 623 25.22 -2.66 -2.67
C ASP A 623 26.15 -3.32 -1.64
N LYS A 624 26.77 -4.45 -2.01
CA LYS A 624 27.63 -5.22 -1.10
C LYS A 624 28.80 -4.40 -0.53
N ALA A 625 29.32 -3.45 -1.30
CA ALA A 625 30.41 -2.57 -0.88
C ALA A 625 29.97 -1.53 0.18
N ASP A 626 28.67 -1.26 0.26
CA ASP A 626 28.07 -0.27 1.14
C ASP A 626 27.38 -0.93 2.37
N LEU A 627 27.55 -2.24 2.56
CA LEU A 627 26.99 -2.94 3.72
C LEU A 627 27.69 -2.53 5.02
N LEU A 628 26.90 -2.04 5.97
CA LEU A 628 27.33 -1.82 7.33
C LEU A 628 27.40 -3.17 8.07
N THR A 629 28.57 -3.49 8.61
CA THR A 629 28.81 -4.74 9.35
C THR A 629 29.42 -4.44 10.72
N ASN A 630 29.34 -5.41 11.65
CA ASN A 630 29.92 -5.32 13.00
C ASN A 630 29.49 -4.06 13.79
N GLN A 631 28.21 -3.70 13.69
CA GLN A 631 27.66 -2.47 14.26
C GLN A 631 27.37 -2.63 15.75
N GLU A 632 27.81 -1.66 16.57
CA GLU A 632 27.40 -1.59 17.98
C GLU A 632 25.92 -1.20 18.09
N THR A 633 25.21 -1.83 19.02
CA THR A 633 23.77 -1.62 19.20
C THR A 633 23.42 -1.28 20.64
N LEU A 634 22.35 -0.49 20.81
CA LEU A 634 21.67 -0.25 22.08
C LEU A 634 20.25 -0.82 21.99
N ASP A 635 19.95 -1.84 22.78
CA ASP A 635 18.68 -2.57 22.75
C ASP A 635 18.27 -3.06 21.34
N GLY A 636 19.25 -3.55 20.55
CA GLY A 636 19.00 -4.15 19.23
C GLY A 636 18.87 -3.16 18.06
N LYS A 637 19.05 -1.85 18.28
CA LYS A 637 19.20 -0.84 17.23
C LYS A 637 20.63 -0.29 17.22
N VAL A 638 21.18 -0.02 16.03
CA VAL A 638 22.52 0.58 15.91
C VAL A 638 22.57 1.88 16.69
N SER A 639 23.60 2.05 17.52
CA SER A 639 23.71 3.22 18.40
C SER A 639 24.02 4.48 17.60
N ASP A 640 23.62 5.64 18.12
CA ASP A 640 23.89 6.93 17.50
C ASP A 640 25.40 7.20 17.50
N ALA A 641 26.11 6.79 18.56
CA ALA A 641 27.57 6.85 18.63
C ALA A 641 28.26 6.03 17.51
N GLN A 642 27.78 4.83 17.20
CA GLN A 642 28.30 4.03 16.08
C GLN A 642 28.01 4.74 14.74
N THR A 643 26.78 5.22 14.55
CA THR A 643 26.37 5.93 13.33
C THR A 643 27.28 7.15 13.10
N TYR A 644 27.61 7.90 14.16
CA TYR A 644 28.49 9.07 14.08
C TYR A 644 29.94 8.68 13.74
N ARG A 645 30.44 7.56 14.27
CA ARG A 645 31.76 7.02 13.87
C ARG A 645 31.79 6.65 12.40
N ASP A 646 30.76 5.97 11.90
CA ASP A 646 30.69 5.61 10.48
C ASP A 646 30.68 6.86 9.58
N VAL A 647 30.05 7.97 10.01
CA VAL A 647 30.12 9.26 9.31
C VAL A 647 31.55 9.81 9.32
N LEU A 648 32.20 9.86 10.48
CA LEU A 648 33.58 10.36 10.63
C LEU A 648 34.56 9.59 9.73
N GLU A 649 34.45 8.26 9.67
CA GLU A 649 35.29 7.39 8.83
C GLU A 649 35.14 7.66 7.32
N LYS A 650 34.00 8.22 6.91
CA LYS A 650 33.69 8.51 5.50
C LYS A 650 33.95 9.97 5.10
N ILE A 651 34.34 10.82 6.04
CA ILE A 651 34.77 12.19 5.72
C ILE A 651 36.17 12.15 5.09
N ASP A 652 36.28 12.71 3.89
CA ASP A 652 37.53 12.93 3.17
C ASP A 652 37.82 14.44 3.17
N PRO A 653 38.78 14.93 3.99
CA PRO A 653 39.07 16.36 4.11
C PRO A 653 39.50 17.02 2.79
N SER A 654 39.95 16.24 1.80
CA SER A 654 40.33 16.76 0.48
C SER A 654 39.12 17.08 -0.42
N LYS A 655 37.91 16.64 -0.04
CA LYS A 655 36.69 16.76 -0.85
C LYS A 655 35.62 17.58 -0.13
N SER A 656 34.77 18.24 -0.91
CA SER A 656 33.48 18.72 -0.43
C SER A 656 32.44 17.63 -0.62
N GLN A 657 31.86 17.17 0.49
CA GLN A 657 30.90 16.08 0.51
C GLN A 657 29.54 16.55 1.04
N PHE A 658 28.48 15.91 0.57
CA PHE A 658 27.16 16.03 1.18
C PHE A 658 26.77 14.70 1.83
N PHE A 659 26.41 14.74 3.11
CA PHE A 659 25.91 13.59 3.85
C PHE A 659 24.42 13.74 4.16
N SER A 660 23.65 12.68 3.89
CA SER A 660 22.30 12.50 4.40
C SER A 660 22.30 11.32 5.37
N VAL A 661 22.21 11.61 6.67
CA VAL A 661 22.40 10.67 7.76
C VAL A 661 21.10 10.51 8.55
N LEU A 662 20.69 9.27 8.80
CA LEU A 662 19.48 8.96 9.56
C LEU A 662 19.80 7.93 10.64
N THR A 663 19.62 8.30 11.91
CA THR A 663 19.89 7.39 13.02
C THR A 663 18.72 6.42 13.28
N MET A 664 18.90 5.45 14.19
CA MET A 664 17.87 4.44 14.51
C MET A 664 17.77 4.10 16.01
N GLN A 665 18.72 4.53 16.85
CA GLN A 665 18.82 4.11 18.26
C GLN A 665 17.55 4.36 19.07
N ASN A 666 16.94 5.52 18.81
CA ASN A 666 15.79 6.04 19.53
C ASN A 666 14.46 5.65 18.87
N HIS A 667 14.46 4.73 17.89
CA HIS A 667 13.23 4.19 17.33
C HIS A 667 12.53 3.26 18.33
N MET A 668 11.19 3.29 18.39
CA MET A 668 10.36 2.38 19.19
C MET A 668 10.62 0.88 18.85
N PRO A 669 10.32 -0.08 19.78
CA PRO A 669 9.68 0.07 21.10
C PRO A 669 10.65 0.35 22.27
N TYR A 670 10.18 1.11 23.26
CA TYR A 670 10.97 1.54 24.45
C TYR A 670 10.84 0.58 25.65
N THR A 671 10.70 -0.72 25.40
CA THR A 671 10.42 -1.72 26.45
C THR A 671 11.61 -2.03 27.35
N SER A 672 12.83 -1.74 26.90
CA SER A 672 14.06 -1.92 27.67
C SER A 672 15.02 -0.75 27.49
N TYR A 673 15.98 -0.66 28.40
CA TYR A 673 17.14 0.22 28.30
C TYR A 673 18.36 -0.49 28.89
N SER A 674 19.39 -0.72 28.07
CA SER A 674 20.62 -1.42 28.48
C SER A 674 21.83 -0.49 28.68
N GLY A 675 21.65 0.84 28.59
CA GLY A 675 22.71 1.82 28.79
C GLY A 675 22.92 2.17 30.26
N SER A 676 23.66 3.25 30.53
CA SER A 676 24.09 3.64 31.88
C SER A 676 23.33 4.81 32.51
N SER A 677 22.45 5.47 31.75
CA SER A 677 21.66 6.61 32.22
C SER A 677 20.70 6.22 33.35
N THR A 678 20.66 7.02 34.40
CA THR A 678 19.82 6.79 35.59
C THR A 678 18.60 7.71 35.66
N ILE A 679 18.36 8.52 34.64
CA ILE A 679 17.28 9.51 34.60
C ILE A 679 15.95 8.82 34.86
N THR A 680 15.11 9.39 35.73
CA THR A 680 13.72 8.95 35.91
C THR A 680 12.78 9.94 35.26
N ALA A 681 11.65 9.44 34.76
CA ALA A 681 10.64 10.27 34.11
C ALA A 681 9.24 9.75 34.40
N SER A 682 8.30 10.67 34.58
CA SER A 682 6.88 10.37 34.71
C SER A 682 6.02 11.37 33.94
N GLY A 683 4.86 10.91 33.48
CA GLY A 683 3.83 11.74 32.85
C GLY A 683 2.58 11.81 33.71
N GLU A 684 1.96 12.98 33.79
CA GLU A 684 0.65 13.14 34.44
C GLU A 684 -0.38 12.17 33.82
N GLY A 685 -1.06 11.40 34.68
CA GLY A 685 -2.07 10.43 34.26
C GLY A 685 -1.53 9.13 33.65
N TYR A 686 -0.21 8.90 33.65
CA TYR A 686 0.38 7.64 33.17
C TYR A 686 0.33 6.52 34.20
N SER A 687 0.08 5.31 33.70
CA SER A 687 0.33 4.06 34.42
C SER A 687 1.83 3.81 34.61
N GLU A 688 2.18 2.87 35.50
CA GLU A 688 3.57 2.44 35.72
C GLU A 688 4.23 1.95 34.42
N ALA A 689 3.51 1.19 33.60
CA ALA A 689 4.00 0.71 32.31
C ALA A 689 4.30 1.86 31.34
N GLN A 690 3.43 2.87 31.27
CA GLN A 690 3.65 4.05 30.42
C GLN A 690 4.83 4.90 30.92
N ASN A 691 4.94 5.11 32.23
CA ASN A 691 6.09 5.79 32.83
C ASN A 691 7.40 5.04 32.54
N LYS A 692 7.38 3.70 32.52
CA LYS A 692 8.57 2.92 32.17
C LYS A 692 9.02 3.14 30.72
N LEU A 693 8.07 3.22 29.77
CA LEU A 693 8.39 3.53 28.37
C LEU A 693 8.97 4.94 28.23
N LEU A 694 8.37 5.93 28.90
CA LEU A 694 8.85 7.31 28.92
C LEU A 694 10.27 7.40 29.53
N GLU A 695 10.49 6.74 30.66
CA GLU A 695 11.79 6.67 31.33
C GLU A 695 12.87 6.07 30.42
N ASN A 696 12.60 4.94 29.78
CA ASN A 696 13.55 4.30 28.86
C ASN A 696 13.85 5.19 27.64
N TYR A 697 12.84 5.87 27.08
CA TYR A 697 13.04 6.84 25.99
C TYR A 697 13.93 8.00 26.43
N VAL A 698 13.65 8.61 27.59
CA VAL A 698 14.44 9.73 28.15
C VAL A 698 15.91 9.32 28.36
N ARG A 699 16.15 8.10 28.84
CA ARG A 699 17.51 7.56 29.00
C ARG A 699 18.24 7.38 27.67
N LYS A 700 17.57 6.84 26.65
CA LYS A 700 18.15 6.67 25.29
C LYS A 700 18.53 8.01 24.63
N ILE A 701 17.66 9.02 24.72
CA ILE A 701 18.00 10.35 24.17
C ILE A 701 19.13 11.03 24.96
N SER A 702 19.32 10.70 26.25
CA SER A 702 20.48 11.18 27.02
C SER A 702 21.82 10.57 26.58
N ASP A 703 21.82 9.34 26.04
CA ASP A 703 23.01 8.78 25.40
C ASP A 703 23.29 9.46 24.05
N THR A 704 22.22 9.81 23.32
CA THR A 704 22.32 10.59 22.06
C THR A 704 22.92 11.97 22.30
N ASP A 705 22.52 12.64 23.39
CA ASP A 705 23.05 13.95 23.80
C ASP A 705 24.57 13.91 24.01
N LYS A 706 25.08 12.90 24.74
CA LYS A 706 26.52 12.69 24.97
C LYS A 706 27.25 12.38 23.67
N ALA A 707 26.73 11.45 22.87
CA ALA A 707 27.33 11.07 21.59
C ALA A 707 27.39 12.24 20.61
N THR A 708 26.39 13.13 20.61
CA THR A 708 26.35 14.32 19.74
C THR A 708 27.45 15.31 20.10
N LYS A 709 27.69 15.54 21.40
CA LYS A 709 28.79 16.38 21.85
C LYS A 709 30.16 15.82 21.45
N GLU A 710 30.36 14.51 21.64
CA GLU A 710 31.60 13.84 21.22
C GLU A 710 31.79 13.93 19.71
N PHE A 711 30.72 13.73 18.92
CA PHE A 711 30.77 13.86 17.46
C PHE A 711 31.20 15.27 17.01
N LEU A 712 30.62 16.33 17.58
CA LEU A 712 31.06 17.69 17.26
C LEU A 712 32.53 17.93 17.64
N THR A 713 32.98 17.39 18.77
CA THR A 713 34.38 17.48 19.22
C THR A 713 35.34 16.84 18.22
N GLU A 714 34.96 15.71 17.60
CA GLU A 714 35.77 15.09 16.54
C GLU A 714 35.71 15.88 15.22
N LEU A 715 34.55 16.43 14.85
CA LEU A 715 34.41 17.27 13.65
C LEU A 715 35.26 18.55 13.71
N GLU A 716 35.48 19.11 14.91
CA GLU A 716 36.38 20.27 15.13
C GLU A 716 37.84 19.98 14.78
N LYS A 717 38.28 18.73 14.92
CA LYS A 717 39.66 18.31 14.65
C LYS A 717 39.96 18.14 13.15
N ILE A 718 38.94 18.10 12.31
CA ILE A 718 39.09 17.88 10.87
C ILE A 718 39.47 19.19 10.17
N ASP A 719 40.55 19.16 9.37
CA ASP A 719 41.00 20.31 8.58
C ASP A 719 40.19 20.48 7.27
N LYS A 720 38.88 20.66 7.43
CA LYS A 720 37.89 20.96 6.40
C LYS A 720 36.77 21.77 7.04
N LYS A 721 36.23 22.77 6.33
CA LYS A 721 35.00 23.46 6.79
C LYS A 721 33.84 22.47 6.71
N ILE A 722 33.21 22.18 7.84
CA ILE A 722 32.10 21.24 7.97
C ILE A 722 30.93 21.96 8.62
N THR A 723 29.74 21.82 8.03
CA THR A 723 28.48 22.30 8.62
C THR A 723 27.54 21.13 8.87
N LEU A 724 27.04 21.03 10.11
CA LEU A 724 26.04 20.05 10.53
C LEU A 724 24.68 20.74 10.66
N VAL A 725 23.68 20.20 9.96
CA VAL A 725 22.26 20.47 10.18
C VAL A 725 21.70 19.28 10.95
N PHE A 726 21.55 19.44 12.26
CA PHE A 726 21.03 18.42 13.16
C PHE A 726 19.56 18.70 13.46
N TYR A 727 18.70 17.69 13.38
CA TYR A 727 17.29 17.84 13.74
C TYR A 727 16.66 16.52 14.20
N GLY A 728 15.74 16.62 15.17
CA GLY A 728 14.78 15.57 15.45
C GLY A 728 13.69 15.54 14.38
N ASP A 729 13.21 14.37 13.97
CA ASP A 729 12.19 14.28 12.92
C ASP A 729 10.76 14.41 13.44
N HIS A 730 10.42 13.72 14.53
CA HIS A 730 9.10 13.82 15.17
C HIS A 730 9.14 13.50 16.66
N LEU A 731 8.07 13.85 17.37
CA LEU A 731 7.89 13.44 18.76
C LEU A 731 7.64 11.92 18.85
N SER A 732 8.17 11.31 19.90
CA SER A 732 8.00 9.88 20.19
C SER A 732 6.59 9.53 20.69
N ASN A 733 6.12 8.31 20.39
CA ASN A 733 4.82 7.80 20.85
C ASN A 733 4.72 7.52 22.36
N VAL A 734 5.80 7.74 23.13
CA VAL A 734 5.72 7.74 24.59
C VAL A 734 4.78 8.81 25.11
N PHE A 735 4.62 9.91 24.35
CA PHE A 735 3.52 10.83 24.51
C PHE A 735 2.47 10.53 23.43
N PRO A 736 1.29 9.99 23.76
CA PRO A 736 0.23 9.81 22.78
C PRO A 736 -0.37 11.16 22.37
N SER A 737 -1.01 11.22 21.19
CA SER A 737 -1.49 12.49 20.62
C SER A 737 -2.60 13.14 21.45
N ASP A 738 -3.31 12.37 22.27
CA ASP A 738 -4.36 12.81 23.20
C ASP A 738 -3.84 13.05 24.62
N TYR A 739 -2.52 13.05 24.82
CA TYR A 739 -1.90 13.37 26.10
C TYR A 739 -2.38 14.73 26.63
N ALA A 740 -2.72 14.79 27.92
CA ALA A 740 -3.33 15.98 28.53
C ALA A 740 -2.47 17.24 28.37
N GLY A 741 -1.14 17.09 28.37
CA GLY A 741 -0.18 18.17 28.17
C GLY A 741 -0.24 18.89 26.82
N PHE A 742 -0.93 18.33 25.82
CA PHE A 742 -1.11 18.96 24.51
C PHE A 742 -2.46 19.65 24.32
N LYS A 743 -3.37 19.59 25.31
CA LYS A 743 -4.73 20.13 25.14
C LYS A 743 -4.75 21.65 24.95
N GLU A 744 -3.94 22.38 25.70
CA GLU A 744 -3.87 23.84 25.65
C GLU A 744 -3.12 24.34 24.40
N ASP A 745 -2.04 23.65 24.01
CA ASP A 745 -1.28 23.95 22.80
C ASP A 745 -0.95 22.66 22.01
N PRO A 746 -1.85 22.23 21.11
CA PRO A 746 -1.67 21.02 20.31
C PRO A 746 -0.47 21.05 19.36
N LEU A 747 0.06 22.23 19.02
CA LEU A 747 1.23 22.34 18.15
C LEU A 747 2.50 21.80 18.83
N ASN A 748 2.56 21.77 20.17
CA ASN A 748 3.71 21.22 20.90
C ASN A 748 3.94 19.73 20.62
N ALA A 749 2.90 18.98 20.26
CA ALA A 749 3.02 17.59 19.82
C ALA A 749 3.86 17.42 18.54
N TYR A 750 4.05 18.51 17.79
CA TYR A 750 4.73 18.54 16.50
C TYR A 750 6.02 19.36 16.52
N LYS A 751 6.55 19.70 17.71
CA LYS A 751 7.81 20.45 17.85
C LYS A 751 8.95 19.52 18.28
N THR A 752 10.05 19.60 17.54
CA THR A 752 11.30 18.88 17.79
C THR A 752 12.47 19.86 17.83
N ASP A 753 13.66 19.38 18.17
CA ASP A 753 14.85 20.22 18.35
C ASP A 753 15.71 20.22 17.09
N TYR A 754 16.28 21.39 16.74
CA TYR A 754 17.26 21.48 15.67
C TYR A 754 18.37 22.49 15.98
N PHE A 755 19.52 22.31 15.33
CA PHE A 755 20.57 23.33 15.20
C PHE A 755 21.33 23.20 13.88
N ILE A 756 21.95 24.32 13.48
CA ILE A 756 22.86 24.43 12.35
C ILE A 756 24.19 24.96 12.89
N TRP A 757 25.22 24.12 12.87
CA TRP A 757 26.51 24.37 13.49
C TRP A 757 27.64 24.18 12.49
N THR A 758 28.69 25.03 12.52
CA THR A 758 29.93 24.80 11.78
C THR A 758 31.13 24.65 12.70
N ASN A 759 32.07 23.78 12.30
CA ASN A 759 33.32 23.56 13.02
C ASN A 759 34.31 24.75 12.96
N LYS A 760 34.03 25.77 12.13
CA LYS A 760 34.79 27.03 12.07
C LYS A 760 33.99 28.23 12.58
N GLY A 761 32.86 27.98 13.25
CA GLY A 761 31.91 29.01 13.68
C GLY A 761 30.94 29.41 12.57
N ASN A 762 29.72 29.78 12.97
CA ASN A 762 28.72 30.30 12.05
C ASN A 762 29.02 31.77 11.70
N THR A 763 28.69 32.18 10.48
CA THR A 763 28.70 33.59 10.08
C THR A 763 27.53 34.35 10.73
N THR A 764 26.40 33.67 10.93
CA THR A 764 25.22 34.25 11.57
C THR A 764 24.53 33.19 12.43
N ASN A 765 24.21 33.57 13.67
CA ASN A 765 23.44 32.75 14.61
C ASN A 765 22.05 33.36 14.77
N LYS A 766 21.01 32.56 14.53
CA LYS A 766 19.62 32.95 14.76
C LYS A 766 18.90 31.93 15.64
N GLN A 767 18.16 32.44 16.62
CA GLN A 767 17.25 31.64 17.45
C GLN A 767 15.84 31.79 16.89
N VAL A 768 15.39 30.79 16.13
CA VAL A 768 14.12 30.87 15.38
C VAL A 768 13.51 29.48 15.21
N ASP A 769 12.19 29.39 15.20
CA ASP A 769 11.51 28.15 14.87
C ASP A 769 11.37 27.99 13.36
N LEU A 770 11.66 26.79 12.85
CA LEU A 770 11.67 26.48 11.42
C LEU A 770 10.76 25.30 11.10
N SER A 771 10.55 25.06 9.81
CA SER A 771 10.04 23.77 9.34
C SER A 771 11.16 22.98 8.68
N SER A 772 11.01 21.66 8.54
CA SER A 772 11.98 20.83 7.83
C SER A 772 12.30 21.35 6.41
N ALA A 773 11.32 21.91 5.71
CA ALA A 773 11.50 22.46 4.36
C ALA A 773 12.38 23.73 4.31
N THR A 774 12.63 24.38 5.44
CA THR A 774 13.35 25.65 5.50
C THR A 774 14.75 25.54 6.12
N PHE A 775 15.25 24.33 6.39
CA PHE A 775 16.63 24.19 6.89
C PHE A 775 17.69 24.58 5.87
N THR A 776 17.47 24.28 4.60
CA THR A 776 18.44 24.63 3.56
C THR A 776 18.63 26.15 3.41
N PRO A 777 17.60 27.00 3.29
CA PRO A 777 17.81 28.45 3.30
C PRO A 777 18.47 28.95 4.61
N ALA A 778 18.15 28.37 5.77
CA ALA A 778 18.82 28.70 7.03
C ALA A 778 20.31 28.29 7.04
N LEU A 779 20.67 27.16 6.42
CA LEU A 779 22.06 26.73 6.22
C LEU A 779 22.84 27.73 5.36
N PHE A 780 22.27 28.16 4.24
CA PHE A 780 22.91 29.16 3.38
C PHE A 780 23.18 30.46 4.14
N GLU A 781 22.25 30.87 5.01
CA GLU A 781 22.43 32.05 5.84
C GLU A 781 23.46 31.87 6.96
N ALA A 782 23.38 30.77 7.73
CA ALA A 782 24.31 30.48 8.81
C ALA A 782 25.77 30.40 8.35
N THR A 783 25.99 29.99 7.10
CA THR A 783 27.32 29.83 6.50
C THR A 783 27.75 31.02 5.64
N GLY A 784 26.91 32.05 5.48
CA GLY A 784 27.17 33.19 4.60
C GLY A 784 27.31 32.81 3.12
N SER A 785 26.64 31.74 2.69
CA SER A 785 26.77 31.16 1.34
C SER A 785 25.79 31.80 0.35
N LYS A 786 26.26 32.06 -0.87
CA LYS A 786 25.42 32.52 -2.00
C LYS A 786 24.28 31.53 -2.28
N VAL A 787 23.12 32.05 -2.68
CA VAL A 787 21.90 31.30 -2.98
C VAL A 787 21.56 31.32 -4.47
N SER A 788 20.81 30.32 -4.92
CA SER A 788 20.13 30.31 -6.22
C SER A 788 18.76 31.00 -6.11
N PRO A 789 18.12 31.35 -7.23
CA PRO A 789 16.77 31.90 -7.22
C PRO A 789 15.76 31.00 -6.47
N TYR A 790 15.88 29.68 -6.60
CA TYR A 790 15.06 28.73 -5.84
C TYR A 790 15.24 28.87 -4.33
N TYR A 791 16.48 29.01 -3.85
CA TYR A 791 16.71 29.21 -2.42
C TYR A 791 16.41 30.63 -1.95
N ALA A 792 16.43 31.63 -2.85
CA ALA A 792 15.90 32.96 -2.53
C ALA A 792 14.38 32.92 -2.29
N LEU A 793 13.62 32.18 -3.11
CA LEU A 793 12.19 31.89 -2.85
C LEU A 793 11.99 31.19 -1.50
N LEU A 794 12.76 30.13 -1.22
CA LEU A 794 12.63 29.42 0.04
C LEU A 794 13.03 30.30 1.24
N SER A 795 14.00 31.20 1.10
CA SER A 795 14.36 32.20 2.12
C SER A 795 13.24 33.22 2.36
N ASP A 796 12.61 33.74 1.32
CA ASP A 796 11.47 34.67 1.41
C ASP A 796 10.28 34.01 2.15
N VAL A 797 9.95 32.77 1.81
CA VAL A 797 8.92 32.00 2.52
C VAL A 797 9.32 31.73 3.97
N MET A 798 10.56 31.33 4.23
CA MET A 798 11.05 31.02 5.57
C MET A 798 10.93 32.21 6.54
N TRP A 799 11.28 33.41 6.09
CA TRP A 799 11.31 34.59 6.97
C TRP A 799 9.96 35.24 7.17
N GLU A 800 9.06 35.12 6.19
CA GLU A 800 7.81 35.86 6.19
C GLU A 800 6.62 34.99 6.61
N VAL A 801 6.64 33.69 6.36
CA VAL A 801 5.55 32.77 6.68
C VAL A 801 5.83 32.03 7.99
N PRO A 802 4.88 31.98 8.95
CA PRO A 802 5.07 31.24 10.20
C PRO A 802 5.40 29.78 9.95
N ALA A 803 6.48 29.28 10.55
CA ALA A 803 6.91 27.88 10.41
C ALA A 803 5.82 26.86 10.80
N ALA A 804 4.95 27.22 11.74
CA ALA A 804 3.78 26.45 12.16
C ALA A 804 2.81 26.13 11.01
N TYR A 805 2.80 26.93 9.94
CA TYR A 805 1.98 26.67 8.75
C TYR A 805 2.34 25.33 8.11
N ASN A 806 3.62 24.92 8.13
CA ASN A 806 4.03 23.61 7.64
C ASN A 806 3.95 22.54 8.75
N SER A 807 2.75 22.33 9.28
CA SER A 807 2.44 21.30 10.28
C SER A 807 1.11 20.60 9.97
N PRO A 808 0.75 19.50 10.65
CA PRO A 808 -0.54 18.85 10.48
C PRO A 808 -1.73 19.72 10.92
N LEU A 809 -1.47 20.81 11.66
CA LEU A 809 -2.46 21.79 12.11
C LEU A 809 -2.40 23.08 11.29
N SER A 810 -1.90 23.04 10.05
CA SER A 810 -1.81 24.21 9.16
C SER A 810 -3.12 25.00 9.02
N SER A 811 -4.27 24.33 9.06
CA SER A 811 -5.59 24.94 8.99
C SER A 811 -5.93 25.84 10.18
N THR A 812 -5.20 25.71 11.30
CA THR A 812 -5.35 26.57 12.48
C THR A 812 -4.43 27.79 12.43
N VAL A 813 -3.52 27.85 11.45
CA VAL A 813 -2.57 28.96 11.27
C VAL A 813 -3.14 29.94 10.25
N THR A 814 -3.39 31.17 10.70
CA THR A 814 -3.89 32.25 9.82
C THR A 814 -2.71 32.98 9.19
N LEU A 815 -2.73 33.14 7.87
CA LEU A 815 -1.75 33.91 7.12
C LEU A 815 -2.31 35.30 6.80
N THR A 816 -1.45 36.32 6.80
CA THR A 816 -1.79 37.62 6.21
C THR A 816 -1.91 37.51 4.69
N GLU A 817 -2.44 38.55 4.04
CA GLU A 817 -2.53 38.59 2.57
C GLU A 817 -1.14 38.49 1.91
N GLU A 818 -0.15 39.20 2.46
CA GLU A 818 1.23 39.18 1.96
C GLU A 818 1.89 37.81 2.15
N GLN A 819 1.67 37.17 3.30
CA GLN A 819 2.15 35.81 3.57
C GLN A 819 1.51 34.79 2.62
N SER A 820 0.23 34.97 2.32
CA SER A 820 -0.51 34.10 1.39
C SER A 820 0.04 34.21 -0.03
N LYS A 821 0.36 35.42 -0.50
CA LYS A 821 0.98 35.65 -1.83
C LYS A 821 2.35 35.00 -1.95
N ARG A 822 3.20 35.09 -0.92
CA ARG A 822 4.52 34.41 -0.92
C ARG A 822 4.39 32.89 -0.95
N MET A 823 3.43 32.35 -0.19
CA MET A 823 3.15 30.92 -0.20
C MET A 823 2.56 30.45 -1.55
N GLU A 824 1.83 31.33 -2.25
CA GLU A 824 1.29 31.05 -3.58
C GLU A 824 2.40 30.85 -4.63
N ASP A 825 3.43 31.70 -4.62
CA ASP A 825 4.60 31.52 -5.50
C ASP A 825 5.26 30.15 -5.28
N LEU A 826 5.46 29.75 -4.01
CA LEU A 826 6.00 28.43 -3.69
C LEU A 826 5.05 27.30 -4.11
N LYS A 827 3.73 27.47 -3.94
CA LYS A 827 2.74 26.47 -4.39
C LYS A 827 2.76 26.29 -5.90
N LEU A 828 2.89 27.37 -6.67
CA LEU A 828 2.99 27.32 -8.13
C LEU A 828 4.27 26.58 -8.58
N VAL A 829 5.41 26.90 -7.98
CA VAL A 829 6.69 26.22 -8.24
C VAL A 829 6.64 24.74 -7.84
N GLN A 830 6.12 24.44 -6.65
CA GLN A 830 5.98 23.05 -6.17
C GLN A 830 5.02 22.26 -7.04
N TYR A 831 3.91 22.85 -7.50
CA TYR A 831 2.99 22.22 -8.43
C TYR A 831 3.67 21.94 -9.78
N ASP A 832 4.37 22.92 -10.35
CA ASP A 832 5.11 22.76 -11.62
C ASP A 832 6.13 21.62 -11.56
N LEU A 833 6.86 21.51 -10.45
CA LEU A 833 7.85 20.47 -10.21
C LEU A 833 7.26 19.07 -10.01
N THR A 834 5.97 18.97 -9.63
CA THR A 834 5.37 17.70 -9.17
C THR A 834 4.24 17.21 -10.05
N SER A 835 3.10 17.90 -10.10
CA SER A 835 1.88 17.47 -10.80
C SER A 835 1.59 18.27 -12.08
N GLY A 836 2.32 19.37 -12.30
CA GLY A 836 2.10 20.31 -13.39
C GLY A 836 2.68 19.87 -14.74
N LYS A 837 3.05 20.87 -15.55
CA LYS A 837 3.63 20.74 -16.90
C LYS A 837 5.15 20.73 -16.92
N HIS A 838 5.81 20.91 -15.78
CA HIS A 838 7.28 20.91 -15.66
C HIS A 838 7.95 21.96 -16.57
N TYR A 839 7.51 23.21 -16.47
CA TYR A 839 8.16 24.32 -17.16
C TYR A 839 9.58 24.56 -16.63
N LEU A 840 9.79 24.34 -15.33
CA LEU A 840 11.10 24.34 -14.69
C LEU A 840 11.83 23.00 -14.94
N LYS A 841 12.90 23.07 -15.73
CA LYS A 841 13.80 21.95 -16.01
C LYS A 841 15.05 22.01 -15.12
N GLU A 842 15.78 20.90 -15.03
CA GLU A 842 17.03 20.77 -14.26
C GLU A 842 18.12 21.79 -14.65
N ASP A 843 18.17 22.19 -15.92
CA ASP A 843 19.11 23.17 -16.46
C ASP A 843 18.66 24.62 -16.28
N SER A 844 17.47 24.86 -15.74
CA SER A 844 16.94 26.20 -15.48
C SER A 844 17.89 27.04 -14.62
N PRO A 845 18.10 28.33 -14.93
CA PRO A 845 18.88 29.25 -14.10
C PRO A 845 18.30 29.37 -12.68
N PHE A 846 17.01 29.07 -12.51
CA PHE A 846 16.32 29.08 -11.23
C PHE A 846 17.00 28.18 -10.16
N PHE A 847 17.68 27.11 -10.58
CA PHE A 847 18.37 26.17 -9.69
C PHE A 847 19.89 26.33 -9.68
N LYS A 848 20.46 27.33 -10.36
CA LYS A 848 21.92 27.50 -10.44
C LYS A 848 22.40 28.51 -9.39
N LEU A 849 23.50 28.20 -8.72
CA LEU A 849 24.22 29.17 -7.91
C LEU A 849 24.98 30.11 -8.86
N GLU A 850 25.04 31.40 -8.51
CA GLU A 850 25.96 32.32 -9.18
C GLU A 850 27.40 31.83 -9.01
N LYS A 851 28.18 31.93 -10.10
CA LYS A 851 29.60 31.58 -10.10
C LYS A 851 30.43 32.56 -9.27
#